data_AF-A0ABD1YUD2-F1
#
_entry.id   AF-A0ABD1YUD2-F1
#
_cell.length_a   1.000
_cell.length_b   1.000
_cell.length_c   1.000
_cell.angle_alpha   90.00
_cell.angle_beta   90.00
_cell.angle_gamma   90.00
#
_symmetry.space_group_name_H-M   'P 1'
#
loop_
_entity.id
_entity.type
_entity.pdbx_description
1 polymer ?
#
loop_
_entity_poly.entity_id
_entity_poly.type
_entity_poly.pdbx_seq_one_letter_code
_entity_poly.pdbx_strand_id
1 'polypeptide(L)'
;MIVQARGGGKQRNGVKDSEEEKKGLVEVSDSEGEEFELQERAKGDSEGNGVATKSTSHSWASARCGYIMQHLLKVILIFFAVVSFVILFFIRNRSEEATLVCIQEVAKELEVIPYPNVDFKHVRKAKDYSRYSAVTAEKWIVVVATGPPTPEVEAFTKLTGWQVLAIGTEKAPADWRLANAIFLSLDQQAQLGYRINKYLPYESYIRKNIGYLFAIQHGAKKIYDADERAALLHDDLGKVFDIQLSGAESRRGTVLQYRFFESRKVVNPFIHFGQKSVWPRGFPLESVSEIAPEVWYAEVSSGKQYIQQSLANGLPDVDSIFYYTRKSQSVELNIQFDSHAPSIVLPQGHMAPVNALNTLFHQTAFWALLLPVSVGAKTSDIVRGYWGQRLLWEVGGMLGVYPPLIQRKDSLEPPLFELEKDLYAKVDKLIPFLLRWRSNKSTLFQRILHLSHSMVEEGFWTVQDLHMTEAWLQDLVSVGYSRPRLLVHELERNRTSWTSLGHQQFLPHSFAAPYLGVEDLSGMQSSMADLTRWRQFWGNVVVVLECIGPSDHTAFGWRLFYARLFKHVVILGPEEDTELGVEKVTGQSYNSFAGIFDRYPNSDGFLFIKDDVVLNYWNMLNADKSKLWNVHKVPVAWQTIGFNDTGTEWFHSDETKQRLQKAIKNMPPKFRQSYRKVRNDGHYVMSPSDLYYVPRKYVDDFITLITPVNDAQLRPEVAIPLIFQAIENPNNYDPSALSKMLYFDEKRKFDPAALYRTDLEAVHPWRPTTEAELVRIFKSLGKIDTHLLDAFD
;
A
#
# COMPACT_ATOMS: atom_id res chain seq x y z
N MET A 1 22.01 18.73 32.08
CA MET A 1 23.21 19.47 32.49
C MET A 1 23.78 20.18 31.27
N ILE A 2 24.22 21.44 31.41
CA ILE A 2 24.98 22.18 30.38
C ILE A 2 26.28 22.61 31.04
N VAL A 3 27.42 22.31 30.44
CA VAL A 3 28.72 22.86 30.85
C VAL A 3 29.48 23.29 29.59
N GLN A 4 29.94 24.54 29.59
CA GLN A 4 30.80 25.11 28.57
C GLN A 4 32.26 24.77 28.85
N ALA A 5 33.09 24.69 27.81
CA ALA A 5 34.51 25.02 27.91
C ALA A 5 34.94 25.83 26.68
N ARG A 6 35.75 26.87 26.89
CA ARG A 6 36.14 27.86 25.88
C ARG A 6 37.62 28.23 26.08
N GLY A 7 38.35 28.44 24.98
CA GLY A 7 39.71 28.99 24.97
C GLY A 7 40.69 28.08 24.21
N GLY A 8 41.63 28.60 23.39
CA GLY A 8 41.87 29.98 23.00
C GLY A 8 43.35 30.21 22.64
N GLY A 9 43.65 30.85 21.50
CA GLY A 9 45.04 31.16 21.12
C GLY A 9 45.18 31.80 19.74
N LYS A 10 45.89 32.93 19.66
CA LYS A 10 46.24 33.67 18.43
C LYS A 10 47.70 34.14 18.52
N GLN A 11 48.51 33.90 17.47
CA GLN A 11 49.54 34.78 16.89
C GLN A 11 50.24 33.99 15.74
N ARG A 12 50.46 34.44 14.49
CA ARG A 12 50.95 35.67 13.80
C ARG A 12 52.46 35.68 13.52
N ASN A 13 52.82 35.50 12.22
CA ASN A 13 54.08 35.85 11.51
C ASN A 13 55.40 35.15 11.98
N GLY A 14 56.40 34.84 11.14
CA GLY A 14 56.53 34.88 9.66
C GLY A 14 58.01 34.94 9.20
N VAL A 15 58.27 34.64 7.91
CA VAL A 15 59.45 35.03 7.07
C VAL A 15 60.77 34.20 7.13
N LYS A 16 61.08 33.53 6.00
CA LYS A 16 62.37 33.27 5.27
C LYS A 16 63.62 32.69 6.02
N ASP A 17 64.67 32.11 5.41
CA ASP A 17 65.34 32.15 4.08
C ASP A 17 65.89 30.73 3.69
N SER A 18 66.00 30.37 2.39
CA SER A 18 67.24 30.10 1.57
C SER A 18 68.11 28.87 1.97
N GLU A 19 68.87 28.14 1.12
CA GLU A 19 69.26 28.28 -0.30
C GLU A 19 69.84 26.95 -0.89
N GLU A 20 70.05 26.93 -2.23
CA GLU A 20 70.99 26.09 -3.05
C GLU A 20 70.65 24.59 -3.37
N GLU A 21 71.05 23.98 -4.51
CA GLU A 21 72.06 24.32 -5.54
C GLU A 21 71.83 23.65 -6.95
N LYS A 22 72.10 24.39 -8.06
CA LYS A 22 72.69 24.03 -9.41
C LYS A 22 72.20 22.76 -10.20
N LYS A 23 72.13 22.67 -11.56
CA LYS A 23 72.47 23.43 -12.81
C LYS A 23 71.66 22.79 -13.99
N GLY A 24 71.55 23.27 -15.24
CA GLY A 24 71.97 24.52 -15.94
C GLY A 24 72.28 24.29 -17.45
N LEU A 25 72.07 25.33 -18.32
CA LEU A 25 72.45 25.48 -19.76
C LEU A 25 71.51 24.81 -20.83
N VAL A 26 71.17 25.40 -22.00
CA VAL A 26 71.59 26.67 -22.68
C VAL A 26 70.56 27.18 -23.73
N GLU A 27 70.36 28.52 -23.79
CA GLU A 27 70.02 29.49 -24.89
C GLU A 27 68.97 29.17 -26.00
N VAL A 28 68.33 30.09 -26.77
CA VAL A 28 68.49 31.53 -27.15
C VAL A 28 67.05 32.14 -27.25
N SER A 29 66.68 33.29 -26.65
CA SER A 29 66.65 34.68 -27.19
C SER A 29 65.91 34.87 -28.55
N ASP A 30 65.12 35.93 -28.85
CA ASP A 30 64.74 37.18 -28.17
C ASP A 30 63.33 37.67 -28.61
N SER A 31 62.88 38.81 -28.08
CA SER A 31 61.52 39.38 -28.18
C SER A 31 61.37 40.63 -29.06
N GLU A 32 60.10 41.00 -29.32
CA GLU A 32 59.58 42.32 -29.75
C GLU A 32 59.77 42.78 -31.22
N GLY A 33 58.78 43.53 -31.73
CA GLY A 33 58.77 44.11 -33.07
C GLY A 33 57.37 44.43 -33.65
N GLU A 34 56.87 45.63 -33.37
CA GLU A 34 55.80 46.33 -34.10
C GLU A 34 56.24 46.61 -35.59
N GLU A 35 55.47 47.07 -36.59
CA GLU A 35 54.24 47.89 -36.66
C GLU A 35 53.67 47.93 -38.12
N PHE A 36 52.52 48.59 -38.32
CA PHE A 36 51.94 49.21 -39.56
C PHE A 36 51.87 48.52 -40.96
N GLU A 37 50.61 48.25 -41.38
CA GLU A 37 49.92 48.80 -42.58
C GLU A 37 50.75 49.64 -43.59
N LEU A 38 50.73 49.41 -44.92
CA LEU A 38 49.57 49.65 -45.83
C LEU A 38 49.81 49.14 -47.28
N GLN A 39 48.77 49.25 -48.12
CA GLN A 39 48.68 48.85 -49.55
C GLN A 39 49.63 49.69 -50.47
N GLU A 40 49.87 49.42 -51.77
CA GLU A 40 49.03 48.83 -52.83
C GLU A 40 49.85 48.57 -54.13
N ARG A 41 49.46 47.56 -54.97
CA ARG A 41 49.29 47.62 -56.47
C ARG A 41 49.72 46.37 -57.28
N ALA A 42 48.78 45.91 -58.14
CA ALA A 42 48.84 45.57 -59.58
C ALA A 42 50.05 44.78 -60.15
N LYS A 43 49.96 43.81 -61.09
CA LYS A 43 49.09 43.48 -62.26
C LYS A 43 49.15 41.94 -62.46
N GLY A 44 48.40 41.21 -63.29
CA GLY A 44 47.46 41.47 -64.39
C GLY A 44 47.27 40.16 -65.21
N ASP A 45 46.24 40.10 -66.08
CA ASP A 45 46.17 39.42 -67.40
C ASP A 45 46.47 37.88 -67.54
N SER A 46 45.83 37.06 -68.40
CA SER A 46 44.79 37.24 -69.43
C SER A 46 44.19 35.87 -69.91
N GLU A 47 43.15 35.93 -70.78
CA GLU A 47 42.53 34.84 -71.59
C GLU A 47 41.58 33.82 -70.89
N GLY A 48 40.39 33.49 -71.45
CA GLY A 48 39.70 34.02 -72.63
C GLY A 48 38.28 33.43 -72.87
N ASN A 49 37.45 34.15 -73.64
CA ASN A 49 36.18 33.79 -74.33
C ASN A 49 35.03 33.09 -73.54
N GLY A 50 33.76 33.52 -73.56
CA GLY A 50 33.11 34.70 -74.17
C GLY A 50 32.04 34.36 -75.22
N VAL A 51 30.75 34.48 -74.86
CA VAL A 51 29.62 34.74 -75.79
C VAL A 51 28.70 35.78 -75.14
N ALA A 52 28.16 36.69 -75.95
CA ALA A 52 27.62 37.98 -75.49
C ALA A 52 26.09 38.08 -75.51
N THR A 53 25.56 39.09 -74.81
CA THR A 53 24.70 40.10 -75.44
C THR A 53 24.65 41.38 -74.58
N LYS A 54 24.84 42.54 -75.21
CA LYS A 54 24.59 43.86 -74.61
C LYS A 54 23.23 44.37 -75.06
N SER A 55 22.52 45.07 -74.19
CA SER A 55 21.76 46.25 -74.61
C SER A 55 22.08 47.42 -73.65
N THR A 56 22.10 48.63 -74.20
CA THR A 56 22.55 49.84 -73.53
C THR A 56 21.39 50.77 -73.23
N SER A 57 21.40 51.44 -72.07
CA SER A 57 21.34 52.91 -71.99
C SER A 57 21.36 53.42 -70.55
N HIS A 58 21.98 54.59 -70.36
CA HIS A 58 21.62 55.73 -69.49
C HIS A 58 20.99 55.53 -68.08
N SER A 59 21.19 56.41 -67.10
CA SER A 59 22.14 57.52 -66.89
C SER A 59 21.86 58.10 -65.48
N TRP A 60 22.89 58.44 -64.71
CA TRP A 60 22.86 59.54 -63.72
C TRP A 60 21.67 59.60 -62.73
N ALA A 61 21.64 58.68 -61.74
CA ALA A 61 20.74 58.80 -60.57
C ALA A 61 21.37 58.42 -59.22
N SER A 62 22.63 57.97 -59.17
CA SER A 62 23.23 57.36 -57.96
C SER A 62 23.83 58.34 -56.94
N ALA A 63 24.17 59.57 -57.34
CA ALA A 63 24.99 60.49 -56.54
C ALA A 63 24.33 61.06 -55.26
N ARG A 64 23.00 61.00 -55.10
CA ARG A 64 22.31 61.41 -53.86
C ARG A 64 21.92 60.25 -52.93
N CYS A 65 21.98 59.00 -53.40
CA CYS A 65 21.49 57.85 -52.62
C CYS A 65 22.53 57.38 -51.58
N GLY A 66 23.83 57.43 -51.92
CA GLY A 66 24.91 56.93 -51.05
C GLY A 66 25.03 57.67 -49.72
N TYR A 67 24.88 59.00 -49.70
CA TYR A 67 25.02 59.80 -48.49
C TYR A 67 23.90 59.53 -47.48
N ILE A 68 22.66 59.41 -47.96
CA ILE A 68 21.52 59.04 -47.11
C ILE A 68 21.71 57.64 -46.54
N MET A 69 22.15 56.67 -47.35
CA MET A 69 22.29 55.27 -46.91
C MET A 69 23.40 55.06 -45.87
N GLN A 70 24.52 55.81 -45.95
CA GLN A 70 25.58 55.77 -44.93
C GLN A 70 25.17 56.38 -43.59
N HIS A 71 24.32 57.41 -43.60
CA HIS A 71 23.76 57.97 -42.36
C HIS A 71 22.59 57.15 -41.83
N LEU A 72 21.80 56.49 -42.68
CA LEU A 72 20.69 55.62 -42.27
C LEU A 72 21.18 54.47 -41.38
N LEU A 73 22.27 53.78 -41.77
CA LEU A 73 22.86 52.71 -40.95
C LEU A 73 23.34 53.20 -39.59
N LYS A 74 23.92 54.40 -39.51
CA LYS A 74 24.34 55.02 -38.24
C LYS A 74 23.13 55.41 -37.38
N VAL A 75 22.07 55.95 -37.98
CA VAL A 75 20.82 56.27 -37.26
C VAL A 75 20.12 55.01 -36.76
N ILE A 76 20.12 53.92 -37.55
CA ILE A 76 19.57 52.62 -37.15
C ILE A 76 20.39 52.02 -35.99
N LEU A 77 21.72 52.05 -36.06
CA LEU A 77 22.59 51.60 -34.97
C LEU A 77 22.41 52.42 -33.69
N ILE A 78 22.31 53.75 -33.80
CA ILE A 78 22.02 54.63 -32.66
C ILE A 78 20.61 54.34 -32.11
N PHE A 79 19.62 54.11 -32.97
CA PHE A 79 18.27 53.74 -32.55
C PHE A 79 18.26 52.41 -31.78
N PHE A 80 18.92 51.36 -32.28
CA PHE A 80 19.03 50.09 -31.56
C PHE A 80 19.86 50.20 -30.28
N ALA A 81 20.88 51.05 -30.23
CA ALA A 81 21.64 51.33 -29.02
C ALA A 81 20.80 52.07 -27.97
N VAL A 82 20.01 53.08 -28.37
CA VAL A 82 19.06 53.81 -27.50
C VAL A 82 17.93 52.89 -27.05
N VAL A 83 17.35 52.07 -27.92
CA VAL A 83 16.32 51.09 -27.55
C VAL A 83 16.89 50.05 -26.57
N SER A 84 18.09 49.54 -26.80
CA SER A 84 18.76 48.62 -25.87
C SER A 84 19.09 49.30 -24.53
N PHE A 85 19.49 50.57 -24.54
CA PHE A 85 19.73 51.34 -23.31
C PHE A 85 18.43 51.63 -22.56
N VAL A 86 17.33 51.92 -23.24
CA VAL A 86 16.00 52.09 -22.66
C VAL A 86 15.49 50.78 -22.07
N ILE A 87 15.65 49.65 -22.79
CA ILE A 87 15.31 48.31 -22.30
C ILE A 87 16.15 47.98 -21.05
N LEU A 88 17.47 48.19 -21.08
CA LEU A 88 18.36 47.99 -19.93
C LEU A 88 18.01 48.93 -18.75
N PHE A 89 17.58 50.17 -19.03
CA PHE A 89 17.13 51.12 -18.00
C PHE A 89 15.80 50.68 -17.36
N PHE A 90 14.87 50.13 -18.13
CA PHE A 90 13.62 49.54 -17.61
C PHE A 90 13.87 48.25 -16.82
N ILE A 91 14.73 47.34 -17.31
CA ILE A 91 15.16 46.12 -16.62
C ILE A 91 15.90 46.45 -15.31
N ARG A 92 16.71 47.53 -15.29
CA ARG A 92 17.47 47.93 -14.11
C ARG A 92 16.65 48.70 -13.06
N ASN A 93 15.53 49.31 -13.46
CA ASN A 93 14.66 50.09 -12.55
C ASN A 93 13.36 49.39 -12.14
N ARG A 94 13.08 48.16 -12.61
CA ARG A 94 11.97 47.32 -12.13
C ARG A 94 12.41 45.87 -12.05
N SER A 95 11.98 45.16 -11.00
CA SER A 95 12.34 43.75 -10.82
C SER A 95 11.91 42.90 -12.01
N GLU A 96 12.78 41.99 -12.42
CA GLU A 96 12.62 41.17 -13.64
C GLU A 96 11.29 40.39 -13.65
N GLU A 97 10.82 39.99 -12.47
CA GLU A 97 9.55 39.29 -12.24
C GLU A 97 8.33 40.03 -12.83
N ALA A 98 8.22 41.36 -12.64
CA ALA A 98 7.01 42.11 -13.00
C ALA A 98 6.78 42.19 -14.52
N THR A 99 7.86 42.29 -15.30
CA THR A 99 7.80 42.33 -16.77
C THR A 99 7.51 40.96 -17.37
N LEU A 100 8.08 39.90 -16.80
CA LEU A 100 7.90 38.53 -17.28
C LEU A 100 6.47 38.03 -16.98
N VAL A 101 5.94 38.35 -15.80
CA VAL A 101 4.54 38.11 -15.43
C VAL A 101 3.58 38.86 -16.35
N CYS A 102 3.79 40.17 -16.58
CA CYS A 102 2.93 40.97 -17.46
C CYS A 102 2.90 40.44 -18.90
N ILE A 103 4.05 40.01 -19.45
CA ILE A 103 4.09 39.39 -20.80
C ILE A 103 3.42 38.01 -20.82
N GLN A 104 3.54 37.20 -19.76
CA GLN A 104 2.81 35.93 -19.65
C GLN A 104 1.30 36.12 -19.49
N GLU A 105 0.86 37.14 -18.76
CA GLU A 105 -0.56 37.48 -18.59
C GLU A 105 -1.17 37.99 -19.90
N VAL A 106 -0.50 38.91 -20.59
CA VAL A 106 -0.95 39.40 -21.92
C VAL A 106 -0.91 38.30 -22.98
N ALA A 107 0.07 37.38 -22.93
CA ALA A 107 0.09 36.21 -23.81
C ALA A 107 -1.07 35.23 -23.51
N LYS A 108 -1.43 35.04 -22.24
CA LYS A 108 -2.61 34.26 -21.83
C LYS A 108 -3.93 34.89 -22.24
N GLU A 109 -4.04 36.22 -22.21
CA GLU A 109 -5.27 36.93 -22.61
C GLU A 109 -5.53 36.92 -24.14
N LEU A 110 -4.52 36.60 -24.96
CA LEU A 110 -4.63 36.66 -26.43
C LEU A 110 -4.95 35.32 -27.13
N GLU A 111 -4.77 34.16 -26.47
CA GLU A 111 -5.23 32.87 -27.00
C GLU A 111 -6.70 32.60 -26.65
N VAL A 112 -7.63 33.20 -27.40
CA VAL A 112 -9.07 32.87 -27.30
C VAL A 112 -9.30 31.44 -27.79
N ILE A 113 -9.31 30.47 -26.88
CA ILE A 113 -9.56 29.05 -27.18
C ILE A 113 -11.00 28.90 -27.70
N PRO A 114 -11.21 28.56 -28.99
CA PRO A 114 -12.54 28.52 -29.57
C PRO A 114 -13.37 27.38 -28.97
N TYR A 115 -14.60 27.71 -28.55
CA TYR A 115 -15.51 26.70 -28.02
C TYR A 115 -15.97 25.74 -29.15
N PRO A 116 -15.89 24.40 -28.98
CA PRO A 116 -16.19 23.44 -30.04
C PRO A 116 -17.69 23.41 -30.38
N ASN A 117 -18.02 23.59 -31.66
CA ASN A 117 -19.39 23.54 -32.18
C ASN A 117 -19.59 22.33 -33.10
N VAL A 118 -20.09 21.22 -32.52
CA VAL A 118 -20.18 19.91 -33.19
C VAL A 118 -21.62 19.54 -33.50
N ASP A 119 -21.96 19.40 -34.79
CA ASP A 119 -23.27 18.88 -35.20
C ASP A 119 -23.30 17.34 -35.25
N PHE A 120 -23.64 16.75 -34.11
CA PHE A 120 -23.82 15.30 -33.97
C PHE A 120 -24.97 14.70 -34.81
N LYS A 121 -25.84 15.49 -35.46
CA LYS A 121 -26.95 14.96 -36.29
C LYS A 121 -26.48 14.54 -37.68
N HIS A 122 -25.47 15.20 -38.23
CA HIS A 122 -24.99 14.98 -39.61
C HIS A 122 -23.77 14.04 -39.70
N VAL A 123 -23.39 13.40 -38.59
CA VAL A 123 -22.29 12.42 -38.54
C VAL A 123 -22.69 11.16 -39.35
N ARG A 124 -21.98 10.92 -40.46
CA ARG A 124 -22.11 9.70 -41.25
C ARG A 124 -21.66 8.49 -40.43
N LYS A 125 -22.39 7.37 -40.54
CA LYS A 125 -21.98 6.08 -39.95
C LYS A 125 -20.66 5.60 -40.57
N ALA A 126 -19.75 5.13 -39.73
CA ALA A 126 -18.57 4.42 -40.16
C ALA A 126 -18.96 3.05 -40.76
N LYS A 127 -18.18 2.57 -41.71
CA LYS A 127 -18.26 1.21 -42.25
C LYS A 127 -16.89 0.58 -42.11
N ASP A 128 -16.84 -0.60 -41.52
CA ASP A 128 -15.63 -1.40 -41.57
C ASP A 128 -15.59 -2.13 -42.91
N TYR A 129 -14.50 -1.97 -43.64
CA TYR A 129 -14.19 -2.70 -44.87
C TYR A 129 -13.08 -3.74 -44.66
N SER A 130 -12.60 -3.91 -43.42
CA SER A 130 -11.62 -4.93 -43.07
C SER A 130 -12.21 -6.34 -43.18
N ARG A 131 -11.31 -7.32 -43.15
CA ARG A 131 -11.65 -8.76 -43.05
C ARG A 131 -12.44 -9.11 -41.79
N TYR A 132 -12.51 -8.22 -40.80
CA TYR A 132 -13.20 -8.43 -39.52
C TYR A 132 -14.62 -7.85 -39.50
N SER A 133 -15.09 -7.24 -40.60
CA SER A 133 -16.42 -6.61 -40.74
C SER A 133 -17.62 -7.49 -40.33
N ALA A 134 -17.49 -8.83 -40.39
CA ALA A 134 -18.51 -9.78 -39.96
C ALA A 134 -18.42 -10.21 -38.48
N VAL A 135 -17.32 -9.90 -37.78
CA VAL A 135 -17.13 -10.24 -36.37
C VAL A 135 -18.04 -9.38 -35.50
N THR A 136 -18.79 -10.00 -34.60
CA THR A 136 -19.58 -9.30 -33.58
C THR A 136 -19.47 -10.00 -32.24
N ALA A 137 -19.29 -9.24 -31.16
CA ALA A 137 -19.19 -9.79 -29.79
C ALA A 137 -19.63 -8.75 -28.75
N GLU A 138 -20.22 -9.20 -27.63
CA GLU A 138 -20.66 -8.29 -26.57
C GLU A 138 -19.58 -7.96 -25.54
N LYS A 139 -18.56 -8.82 -25.40
CA LYS A 139 -17.49 -8.70 -24.40
C LYS A 139 -16.13 -8.70 -25.12
N TRP A 140 -15.36 -7.63 -24.92
CA TRP A 140 -14.07 -7.43 -25.59
C TRP A 140 -12.95 -7.22 -24.59
N ILE A 141 -11.77 -7.76 -24.90
CA ILE A 141 -10.51 -7.49 -24.20
C ILE A 141 -9.63 -6.70 -25.15
N VAL A 142 -9.29 -5.47 -24.78
CA VAL A 142 -8.47 -4.58 -25.61
C VAL A 142 -7.10 -4.43 -24.96
N VAL A 143 -6.08 -4.86 -25.70
CA VAL A 143 -4.68 -4.87 -25.28
C VAL A 143 -3.82 -4.17 -26.33
N VAL A 144 -2.75 -3.51 -25.88
CA VAL A 144 -1.71 -3.02 -26.79
C VAL A 144 -0.74 -4.16 -27.09
N ALA A 145 -0.23 -4.26 -28.31
CA ALA A 145 0.88 -5.14 -28.65
C ALA A 145 2.11 -4.28 -28.95
N THR A 146 3.10 -4.30 -28.05
CA THR A 146 4.40 -3.63 -28.23
C THR A 146 5.51 -4.60 -28.67
N GLY A 147 5.23 -5.90 -28.68
CA GLY A 147 6.14 -6.97 -29.10
C GLY A 147 5.39 -8.22 -29.59
N PRO A 148 6.06 -9.39 -29.66
CA PRO A 148 5.40 -10.65 -30.02
C PRO A 148 4.32 -11.05 -29.00
N PRO A 149 3.39 -11.96 -29.36
CA PRO A 149 2.35 -12.44 -28.44
C PRO A 149 2.95 -13.01 -27.13
N THR A 150 2.50 -12.50 -25.98
CA THR A 150 2.93 -12.97 -24.66
C THR A 150 2.05 -14.12 -24.16
N PRO A 151 2.54 -14.99 -23.25
CA PRO A 151 1.72 -16.02 -22.59
C PRO A 151 0.51 -15.43 -21.86
N GLU A 152 0.64 -14.21 -21.32
CA GLU A 152 -0.43 -13.45 -20.68
C GLU A 152 -1.54 -13.09 -21.69
N VAL A 153 -1.18 -12.62 -22.89
CA VAL A 153 -2.16 -12.33 -23.96
C VAL A 153 -2.76 -13.61 -24.54
N GLU A 154 -2.02 -14.72 -24.60
CA GLU A 154 -2.57 -16.04 -24.93
C GLU A 154 -3.59 -16.52 -23.87
N ALA A 155 -3.38 -16.22 -22.59
CA ALA A 155 -4.35 -16.56 -21.54
C ALA A 155 -5.69 -15.85 -21.74
N PHE A 156 -5.70 -14.59 -22.21
CA PHE A 156 -6.95 -13.89 -22.53
C PHE A 156 -7.76 -14.58 -23.63
N THR A 157 -7.13 -15.26 -24.61
CA THR A 157 -7.87 -15.93 -25.71
C THR A 157 -8.57 -17.22 -25.27
N LYS A 158 -8.28 -17.72 -24.06
CA LYS A 158 -8.90 -18.89 -23.44
C LYS A 158 -10.15 -18.55 -22.63
N LEU A 159 -10.42 -17.25 -22.40
CA LEU A 159 -11.59 -16.77 -21.66
C LEU A 159 -12.88 -16.95 -22.46
N THR A 160 -13.81 -17.76 -21.95
CA THR A 160 -15.04 -18.10 -22.67
C THR A 160 -15.94 -16.88 -22.90
N GLY A 161 -16.31 -16.63 -24.16
CA GLY A 161 -17.24 -15.57 -24.55
C GLY A 161 -16.63 -14.16 -24.59
N TRP A 162 -15.30 -14.02 -24.57
CA TRP A 162 -14.57 -12.76 -24.75
C TRP A 162 -13.83 -12.74 -26.08
N GLN A 163 -13.91 -11.64 -26.82
CA GLN A 163 -13.09 -11.42 -28.02
C GLN A 163 -11.84 -10.60 -27.66
N VAL A 164 -10.66 -11.17 -27.88
CA VAL A 164 -9.38 -10.45 -27.70
C VAL A 164 -9.07 -9.60 -28.94
N LEU A 165 -8.65 -8.37 -28.70
CA LEU A 165 -8.24 -7.38 -29.69
C LEU A 165 -6.89 -6.77 -29.30
N ALA A 166 -5.86 -7.09 -30.08
CA ALA A 166 -4.51 -6.56 -29.94
C ALA A 166 -4.28 -5.41 -30.94
N ILE A 167 -3.90 -4.25 -30.41
CA ILE A 167 -3.60 -3.05 -31.19
C ILE A 167 -2.08 -2.89 -31.29
N GLY A 168 -1.52 -3.09 -32.50
CA GLY A 168 -0.09 -2.99 -32.72
C GLY A 168 0.43 -1.56 -32.62
N THR A 169 1.56 -1.36 -31.95
CA THR A 169 2.39 -0.15 -32.07
C THR A 169 3.43 -0.32 -33.17
N GLU A 170 4.36 0.63 -33.30
CA GLU A 170 5.45 0.59 -34.27
C GLU A 170 6.42 -0.58 -34.04
N LYS A 171 6.60 -1.00 -32.77
CA LYS A 171 7.44 -2.16 -32.41
C LYS A 171 6.75 -3.53 -32.56
N ALA A 172 5.46 -3.58 -32.87
CA ALA A 172 4.77 -4.85 -33.07
C ALA A 172 5.35 -5.58 -34.30
N PRO A 173 5.75 -6.87 -34.19
CA PRO A 173 6.32 -7.60 -35.30
C PRO A 173 5.32 -7.74 -36.46
N ALA A 174 5.80 -7.64 -37.70
CA ALA A 174 4.93 -7.66 -38.89
C ALA A 174 4.16 -8.98 -39.08
N ASP A 175 4.66 -10.07 -38.51
CA ASP A 175 4.05 -11.40 -38.49
C ASP A 175 3.24 -11.71 -37.22
N TRP A 176 2.93 -10.71 -36.38
CA TRP A 176 2.14 -10.87 -35.15
C TRP A 176 0.83 -11.63 -35.44
N ARG A 177 0.71 -12.82 -34.85
CA ARG A 177 -0.44 -13.72 -35.01
C ARG A 177 -0.65 -14.49 -33.72
N LEU A 178 -1.90 -14.54 -33.28
CA LEU A 178 -2.34 -15.32 -32.14
C LEU A 178 -3.72 -15.91 -32.45
N ALA A 179 -3.92 -17.21 -32.17
CA ALA A 179 -5.19 -17.86 -32.41
C ALA A 179 -6.30 -17.23 -31.54
N ASN A 180 -7.50 -17.10 -32.09
CA ASN A 180 -8.68 -16.48 -31.46
C ASN A 180 -8.53 -14.99 -31.06
N ALA A 181 -7.43 -14.33 -31.43
CA ALA A 181 -7.25 -12.88 -31.27
C ALA A 181 -7.40 -12.13 -32.60
N ILE A 182 -7.97 -10.93 -32.55
CA ILE A 182 -7.93 -9.95 -33.65
C ILE A 182 -6.67 -9.10 -33.47
N PHE A 183 -5.92 -8.91 -34.54
CA PHE A 183 -4.78 -7.99 -34.57
C PHE A 183 -5.07 -6.87 -35.56
N LEU A 184 -4.78 -5.63 -35.15
CA LEU A 184 -4.85 -4.45 -36.01
C LEU A 184 -3.46 -3.80 -36.09
N SER A 185 -2.77 -4.00 -37.22
CA SER A 185 -1.53 -3.28 -37.55
C SER A 185 -1.79 -1.78 -37.76
N LEU A 186 -0.74 -0.96 -37.79
CA LEU A 186 -0.87 0.48 -38.04
C LEU A 186 -1.59 0.80 -39.35
N ASP A 187 -1.34 0.05 -40.43
CA ASP A 187 -2.03 0.20 -41.71
C ASP A 187 -3.52 -0.15 -41.60
N GLN A 188 -3.86 -1.22 -40.87
CA GLN A 188 -5.24 -1.63 -40.64
C GLN A 188 -5.98 -0.59 -39.79
N GLN A 189 -5.34 -0.04 -38.75
CA GLN A 189 -5.89 1.05 -37.94
C GLN A 189 -6.19 2.29 -38.81
N ALA A 190 -5.33 2.62 -39.78
CA ALA A 190 -5.57 3.73 -40.71
C ALA A 190 -6.74 3.48 -41.68
N GLN A 191 -6.94 2.22 -42.11
CA GLN A 191 -8.03 1.84 -43.03
C GLN A 191 -9.43 1.89 -42.40
N LEU A 192 -9.55 1.90 -41.06
CA LEU A 192 -10.84 2.01 -40.35
C LEU A 192 -11.52 3.38 -40.50
N GLY A 193 -10.77 4.42 -40.91
CA GLY A 193 -11.34 5.74 -41.21
C GLY A 193 -11.81 6.56 -40.01
N TYR A 194 -11.41 6.20 -38.78
CA TYR A 194 -11.73 6.97 -37.57
C TYR A 194 -11.01 8.32 -37.56
N ARG A 195 -11.73 9.38 -37.20
CA ARG A 195 -11.21 10.77 -37.13
C ARG A 195 -10.11 10.92 -36.09
N ILE A 196 -10.13 10.14 -35.02
CA ILE A 196 -9.10 10.22 -33.97
C ILE A 196 -7.71 9.80 -34.45
N ASN A 197 -7.59 8.97 -35.50
CA ASN A 197 -6.31 8.38 -35.90
C ASN A 197 -5.22 9.41 -36.22
N LYS A 198 -5.60 10.58 -36.75
CA LYS A 198 -4.67 11.68 -37.07
C LYS A 198 -4.04 12.38 -35.86
N TYR A 199 -4.55 12.13 -34.64
CA TYR A 199 -4.01 12.69 -33.40
C TYR A 199 -3.12 11.71 -32.63
N LEU A 200 -3.09 10.44 -33.02
CA LEU A 200 -2.47 9.36 -32.24
C LEU A 200 -0.99 9.15 -32.63
N PRO A 201 -0.04 9.22 -31.68
CA PRO A 201 1.36 8.87 -31.95
C PRO A 201 1.50 7.39 -32.35
N TYR A 202 2.51 7.06 -33.16
CA TYR A 202 2.73 5.69 -33.68
C TYR A 202 3.14 4.70 -32.57
N GLU A 203 4.24 4.98 -31.88
CA GLU A 203 4.74 4.18 -30.76
C GLU A 203 4.10 4.63 -29.42
N SER A 204 2.85 4.21 -29.16
CA SER A 204 2.17 4.48 -27.89
C SER A 204 0.98 3.57 -27.62
N TYR A 205 0.81 3.16 -26.35
CA TYR A 205 -0.39 2.42 -25.89
C TYR A 205 -1.68 3.24 -25.99
N ILE A 206 -1.60 4.58 -26.14
CA ILE A 206 -2.76 5.46 -26.34
C ILE A 206 -3.53 5.08 -27.63
N ARG A 207 -2.90 4.32 -28.56
CA ARG A 207 -3.58 3.68 -29.70
C ARG A 207 -4.70 2.71 -29.32
N LYS A 208 -4.80 2.25 -28.07
CA LYS A 208 -5.98 1.55 -27.54
C LYS A 208 -7.30 2.29 -27.84
N ASN A 209 -7.29 3.62 -27.98
CA ASN A 209 -8.43 4.42 -28.45
C ASN A 209 -9.04 3.90 -29.78
N ILE A 210 -8.23 3.44 -30.74
CA ILE A 210 -8.71 2.81 -31.98
C ILE A 210 -9.39 1.48 -31.67
N GLY A 211 -8.79 0.67 -30.80
CA GLY A 211 -9.34 -0.62 -30.37
C GLY A 211 -10.68 -0.48 -29.64
N TYR A 212 -10.87 0.60 -28.87
CA TYR A 212 -12.14 0.91 -28.24
C TYR A 212 -13.22 1.22 -29.27
N LEU A 213 -12.96 2.10 -30.25
CA LEU A 213 -13.92 2.38 -31.32
C LEU A 213 -14.27 1.13 -32.14
N PHE A 214 -13.26 0.31 -32.44
CA PHE A 214 -13.44 -0.97 -33.13
C PHE A 214 -14.34 -1.91 -32.32
N ALA A 215 -14.03 -2.17 -31.04
CA ALA A 215 -14.87 -3.00 -30.18
C ALA A 215 -16.33 -2.48 -30.12
N ILE A 216 -16.53 -1.17 -29.99
CA ILE A 216 -17.87 -0.54 -29.97
C ILE A 216 -18.60 -0.74 -31.30
N GLN A 217 -17.91 -0.54 -32.44
CA GLN A 217 -18.47 -0.76 -33.78
C GLN A 217 -18.89 -2.22 -33.99
N HIS A 218 -18.13 -3.16 -33.44
CA HIS A 218 -18.37 -4.60 -33.52
C HIS A 218 -19.24 -5.15 -32.36
N GLY A 219 -20.06 -4.28 -31.76
CA GLY A 219 -21.17 -4.68 -30.87
C GLY A 219 -20.84 -4.76 -29.38
N ALA A 220 -19.68 -4.25 -28.93
CA ALA A 220 -19.31 -4.30 -27.52
C ALA A 220 -20.40 -3.70 -26.61
N LYS A 221 -20.64 -4.40 -25.50
CA LYS A 221 -21.37 -3.90 -24.31
C LYS A 221 -20.48 -3.85 -23.08
N LYS A 222 -19.35 -4.58 -23.08
CA LYS A 222 -18.29 -4.57 -22.07
C LYS A 222 -16.92 -4.55 -22.74
N ILE A 223 -16.02 -3.70 -22.27
CA ILE A 223 -14.63 -3.60 -22.72
C ILE A 223 -13.73 -3.71 -21.48
N TYR A 224 -12.89 -4.73 -21.45
CA TYR A 224 -11.81 -4.88 -20.47
C TYR A 224 -10.52 -4.27 -21.05
N ASP A 225 -10.05 -3.20 -20.42
CA ASP A 225 -8.83 -2.46 -20.74
C ASP A 225 -7.65 -3.14 -20.03
N ALA A 226 -6.86 -3.92 -20.78
CA ALA A 226 -5.91 -4.91 -20.26
C ALA A 226 -4.44 -4.58 -20.57
N ASP A 227 -3.53 -4.94 -19.67
CA ASP A 227 -2.08 -4.90 -19.87
C ASP A 227 -1.57 -6.19 -20.54
N GLU A 228 -0.62 -6.09 -21.48
CA GLU A 228 0.00 -7.24 -22.17
C GLU A 228 0.95 -8.05 -21.28
N ARG A 229 1.30 -7.50 -20.11
CA ARG A 229 2.17 -8.08 -19.06
C ARG A 229 1.41 -8.56 -17.81
N ALA A 230 0.08 -8.68 -17.88
CA ALA A 230 -0.76 -9.06 -16.75
C ALA A 230 -1.24 -10.51 -16.83
N ALA A 231 -0.71 -11.37 -15.96
CA ALA A 231 -1.19 -12.74 -15.82
C ALA A 231 -2.52 -12.76 -15.07
N LEU A 232 -3.49 -13.56 -15.54
CA LEU A 232 -4.77 -13.76 -14.86
C LEU A 232 -4.59 -14.64 -13.61
N LEU A 233 -5.24 -14.26 -12.50
CA LEU A 233 -5.40 -15.12 -11.32
C LEU A 233 -6.57 -16.11 -11.48
N HIS A 234 -7.44 -15.89 -12.46
CA HIS A 234 -8.70 -16.61 -12.64
C HIS A 234 -9.07 -16.78 -14.12
N ASP A 235 -9.58 -17.96 -14.48
CA ASP A 235 -10.05 -18.29 -15.85
C ASP A 235 -11.42 -17.67 -16.22
N ASP A 236 -11.96 -16.77 -15.39
CA ASP A 236 -13.16 -16.00 -15.68
C ASP A 236 -13.12 -14.64 -14.97
N LEU A 237 -13.21 -13.56 -15.76
CA LEU A 237 -13.29 -12.19 -15.26
C LEU A 237 -14.55 -11.96 -14.41
N GLY A 238 -15.61 -12.75 -14.62
CA GLY A 238 -16.86 -12.73 -13.85
C GLY A 238 -16.79 -13.31 -12.44
N LYS A 239 -15.65 -13.88 -12.02
CA LYS A 239 -15.40 -14.18 -10.60
C LYS A 239 -15.20 -12.89 -9.79
N VAL A 240 -14.47 -11.92 -10.34
CA VAL A 240 -14.19 -10.64 -9.67
C VAL A 240 -15.19 -9.57 -10.11
N PHE A 241 -15.19 -9.20 -11.40
CA PHE A 241 -15.99 -8.09 -11.91
C PHE A 241 -17.49 -8.40 -12.01
N ASP A 242 -18.31 -7.37 -11.82
CA ASP A 242 -19.75 -7.42 -12.05
C ASP A 242 -20.03 -7.25 -13.56
N ILE A 243 -19.91 -8.35 -14.32
CA ILE A 243 -20.09 -8.39 -15.79
C ILE A 243 -21.54 -8.05 -16.21
N GLN A 244 -22.51 -8.26 -15.34
CA GLN A 244 -23.92 -7.98 -15.61
C GLN A 244 -24.54 -7.15 -14.49
N LEU A 245 -24.76 -5.86 -14.77
CA LEU A 245 -25.26 -4.88 -13.80
C LEU A 245 -26.79 -4.86 -13.64
N SER A 246 -27.54 -5.58 -14.49
CA SER A 246 -29.01 -5.65 -14.39
C SER A 246 -29.56 -6.93 -15.02
N GLY A 247 -30.75 -7.37 -14.59
CA GLY A 247 -31.44 -8.56 -15.11
C GLY A 247 -31.61 -9.65 -14.04
N ALA A 248 -31.75 -10.91 -14.47
CA ALA A 248 -31.81 -12.07 -13.57
C ALA A 248 -30.40 -12.53 -13.14
N GLU A 249 -29.42 -12.43 -14.03
CA GLU A 249 -28.02 -12.86 -13.82
C GLU A 249 -27.16 -11.82 -13.08
N SER A 250 -27.69 -10.62 -12.82
CA SER A 250 -26.96 -9.60 -12.07
C SER A 250 -26.85 -9.99 -10.60
N ARG A 251 -25.67 -9.81 -9.98
CA ARG A 251 -25.48 -9.92 -8.53
C ARG A 251 -26.31 -8.83 -7.83
N ARG A 252 -27.56 -9.14 -7.44
CA ARG A 252 -28.49 -8.20 -6.78
C ARG A 252 -28.17 -7.98 -5.28
N GLY A 253 -26.90 -7.86 -4.96
CA GLY A 253 -26.42 -7.61 -3.59
C GLY A 253 -26.32 -6.11 -3.26
N THR A 254 -26.16 -5.83 -1.97
CA THR A 254 -25.49 -4.60 -1.53
C THR A 254 -24.01 -4.69 -1.88
N VAL A 255 -23.41 -3.53 -2.14
CA VAL A 255 -21.96 -3.35 -2.28
C VAL A 255 -21.54 -2.26 -1.30
N LEU A 256 -20.34 -2.39 -0.73
CA LEU A 256 -19.82 -1.38 0.17
C LEU A 256 -19.57 -0.07 -0.58
N GLN A 257 -19.73 1.05 0.11
CA GLN A 257 -19.39 2.38 -0.34
C GLN A 257 -18.62 3.12 0.77
N TYR A 258 -17.61 3.90 0.38
CA TYR A 258 -16.94 4.81 1.32
C TYR A 258 -17.93 5.82 1.90
N ARG A 259 -17.81 6.10 3.20
CA ARG A 259 -18.61 7.15 3.84
C ARG A 259 -18.21 8.52 3.29
N PHE A 260 -19.22 9.35 3.04
CA PHE A 260 -19.01 10.70 2.53
C PHE A 260 -18.56 11.65 3.65
N PHE A 261 -17.37 12.23 3.49
CA PHE A 261 -16.87 13.31 4.34
C PHE A 261 -16.48 14.51 3.47
N GLU A 262 -16.94 15.73 3.78
CA GLU A 262 -16.68 16.91 2.92
C GLU A 262 -15.20 17.32 2.87
N SER A 263 -14.41 16.99 3.89
CA SER A 263 -12.96 17.17 3.91
C SER A 263 -12.23 16.23 2.94
N ARG A 264 -12.79 15.04 2.68
CA ARG A 264 -12.15 13.98 1.90
C ARG A 264 -12.53 14.08 0.42
N LYS A 265 -11.56 14.45 -0.40
CA LYS A 265 -11.72 14.62 -1.86
C LYS A 265 -11.23 13.41 -2.65
N VAL A 266 -10.22 12.73 -2.14
CA VAL A 266 -9.55 11.59 -2.76
C VAL A 266 -9.48 10.42 -1.79
N VAL A 267 -9.44 9.21 -2.32
CA VAL A 267 -9.39 7.97 -1.54
C VAL A 267 -8.27 7.08 -2.09
N ASN A 268 -7.43 6.55 -1.21
CA ASN A 268 -6.53 5.46 -1.56
C ASN A 268 -7.29 4.12 -1.37
N PRO A 269 -7.69 3.42 -2.44
CA PRO A 269 -8.41 2.17 -2.32
C PRO A 269 -7.54 1.03 -1.77
N PHE A 270 -6.21 1.07 -1.93
CA PHE A 270 -5.30 -0.02 -1.52
C PHE A 270 -5.39 -0.34 -0.03
N ILE A 271 -5.70 0.67 0.80
CA ILE A 271 -5.91 0.52 2.25
C ILE A 271 -7.11 -0.41 2.55
N HIS A 272 -8.17 -0.36 1.75
CA HIS A 272 -9.33 -1.27 1.91
C HIS A 272 -8.99 -2.73 1.57
N PHE A 273 -7.97 -2.95 0.75
CA PHE A 273 -7.49 -4.27 0.36
C PHE A 273 -6.21 -4.68 1.10
N GLY A 274 -6.01 -4.15 2.32
CA GLY A 274 -4.97 -4.60 3.25
C GLY A 274 -3.61 -3.90 3.15
N GLN A 275 -3.41 -3.01 2.19
CA GLN A 275 -2.13 -2.34 1.93
C GLN A 275 -2.14 -0.89 2.41
N LYS A 276 -1.61 -0.66 3.62
CA LYS A 276 -1.70 0.63 4.34
C LYS A 276 -0.76 1.70 3.79
N SER A 277 0.48 1.36 3.43
CA SER A 277 1.52 2.32 3.01
C SER A 277 1.77 2.35 1.50
N VAL A 278 0.99 1.60 0.71
CA VAL A 278 1.04 1.58 -0.76
C VAL A 278 -0.06 2.46 -1.30
N TRP A 279 0.24 3.27 -2.33
CA TRP A 279 -0.74 4.12 -3.01
C TRP A 279 -0.72 3.89 -4.53
N PRO A 280 -1.86 4.02 -5.22
CA PRO A 280 -1.91 3.94 -6.68
C PRO A 280 -1.27 5.16 -7.35
N ARG A 281 -0.73 4.96 -8.56
CA ARG A 281 -0.14 6.01 -9.38
C ARG A 281 -1.11 7.16 -9.61
N GLY A 282 -0.65 8.38 -9.30
CA GLY A 282 -1.46 9.60 -9.43
C GLY A 282 -2.48 9.80 -8.31
N PHE A 283 -2.28 9.15 -7.17
CA PHE A 283 -2.80 9.62 -5.90
C PHE A 283 -2.01 10.89 -5.47
N PRO A 284 -2.66 11.95 -4.95
CA PRO A 284 -1.95 13.18 -4.55
C PRO A 284 -0.93 12.90 -3.45
N LEU A 285 0.32 13.35 -3.64
CA LEU A 285 1.41 13.11 -2.69
C LEU A 285 1.14 13.72 -1.30
N GLU A 286 0.45 14.87 -1.24
CA GLU A 286 0.05 15.48 0.04
C GLU A 286 -0.86 14.55 0.87
N SER A 287 -1.74 13.81 0.19
CA SER A 287 -2.67 12.85 0.80
C SER A 287 -2.03 11.50 1.15
N VAL A 288 -0.80 11.21 0.72
CA VAL A 288 -0.09 9.94 1.04
C VAL A 288 0.14 9.79 2.56
N SER A 289 0.18 10.90 3.30
CA SER A 289 0.32 10.89 4.76
C SER A 289 -0.94 10.39 5.50
N GLU A 290 -2.10 10.36 4.86
CA GLU A 290 -3.40 10.00 5.47
C GLU A 290 -3.65 8.48 5.48
N ILE A 291 -2.90 7.74 6.31
CA ILE A 291 -2.89 6.26 6.36
C ILE A 291 -4.01 5.69 7.28
N ALA A 292 -5.15 6.37 7.40
CA ALA A 292 -6.24 5.93 8.28
C ALA A 292 -7.07 4.80 7.62
N PRO A 293 -7.14 3.59 8.19
CA PRO A 293 -8.03 2.54 7.69
C PRO A 293 -9.50 2.91 7.98
N GLU A 294 -10.35 2.81 6.96
CA GLU A 294 -11.79 2.95 7.14
C GLU A 294 -12.35 1.65 7.71
N VAL A 295 -13.03 1.74 8.86
CA VAL A 295 -13.63 0.57 9.55
C VAL A 295 -15.12 0.44 9.24
N TRP A 296 -15.77 1.54 8.83
CA TRP A 296 -17.21 1.65 8.67
C TRP A 296 -17.58 2.08 7.25
N TYR A 297 -18.39 1.27 6.58
CA TYR A 297 -18.81 1.50 5.21
C TYR A 297 -20.33 1.68 5.15
N ALA A 298 -20.80 2.48 4.20
CA ALA A 298 -22.21 2.53 3.84
C ALA A 298 -22.52 1.38 2.87
N GLU A 299 -23.73 0.84 2.91
CA GLU A 299 -24.21 -0.13 1.90
C GLU A 299 -25.05 0.56 0.82
N VAL A 300 -24.78 0.25 -0.45
CA VAL A 300 -25.58 0.72 -1.60
C VAL A 300 -25.94 -0.43 -2.53
N SER A 301 -27.03 -0.28 -3.29
CA SER A 301 -27.43 -1.25 -4.31
C SER A 301 -26.40 -1.33 -5.46
N SER A 302 -25.97 -2.53 -5.84
CA SER A 302 -25.21 -2.75 -7.08
C SER A 302 -26.05 -2.42 -8.33
N GLY A 303 -25.37 -2.27 -9.48
CA GLY A 303 -25.97 -2.01 -10.80
C GLY A 303 -25.64 -0.66 -11.45
N LYS A 304 -24.82 0.18 -10.78
CA LYS A 304 -24.40 1.53 -11.25
C LYS A 304 -22.88 1.67 -11.43
N GLN A 305 -22.14 0.59 -11.22
CA GLN A 305 -20.68 0.51 -11.27
C GLN A 305 -20.22 0.36 -12.73
N TYR A 306 -20.41 1.42 -13.54
CA TYR A 306 -20.15 1.37 -14.99
C TYR A 306 -18.65 1.41 -15.35
N ILE A 307 -17.80 1.85 -14.41
CA ILE A 307 -16.35 1.72 -14.47
C ILE A 307 -15.94 0.89 -13.25
N GLN A 308 -15.20 -0.20 -13.49
CA GLN A 308 -14.76 -1.14 -12.46
C GLN A 308 -13.26 -1.36 -12.62
N GLN A 309 -12.46 -0.95 -11.64
CA GLN A 309 -11.02 -1.24 -11.61
C GLN A 309 -10.76 -2.40 -10.65
N SER A 310 -9.93 -3.35 -11.04
CA SER A 310 -9.45 -4.41 -10.14
C SER A 310 -7.98 -4.19 -9.79
N LEU A 311 -7.56 -4.70 -8.64
CA LEU A 311 -6.16 -4.64 -8.21
C LEU A 311 -5.26 -5.64 -8.94
N ALA A 312 -3.95 -5.43 -8.78
CA ALA A 312 -2.91 -6.26 -9.37
C ALA A 312 -1.90 -6.66 -8.30
N ASN A 313 -1.75 -7.96 -8.06
CA ASN A 313 -0.71 -8.50 -7.18
C ASN A 313 0.68 -8.45 -7.88
N GLY A 314 1.76 -8.55 -7.11
CA GLY A 314 3.13 -8.39 -7.60
C GLY A 314 3.52 -6.92 -7.65
N LEU A 315 3.65 -6.35 -8.85
CA LEU A 315 3.83 -4.92 -9.08
C LEU A 315 2.49 -4.24 -9.45
N PRO A 316 1.70 -3.77 -8.46
CA PRO A 316 0.56 -2.91 -8.73
C PRO A 316 0.95 -1.65 -9.50
N ASP A 317 -0.06 -0.94 -9.99
CA ASP A 317 0.14 0.34 -10.66
C ASP A 317 0.42 1.46 -9.64
N VAL A 318 1.66 1.45 -9.16
CA VAL A 318 2.29 2.44 -8.27
C VAL A 318 3.09 3.44 -9.10
N ASP A 319 3.33 4.61 -8.54
CA ASP A 319 4.16 5.62 -9.19
C ASP A 319 5.67 5.41 -8.98
N SER A 320 6.47 6.16 -9.73
CA SER A 320 7.92 6.10 -9.66
C SER A 320 8.49 6.55 -8.31
N ILE A 321 7.88 7.50 -7.62
CA ILE A 321 8.34 7.90 -6.27
C ILE A 321 8.18 6.72 -5.30
N PHE A 322 7.03 6.05 -5.30
CA PHE A 322 6.84 4.82 -4.53
C PHE A 322 7.87 3.76 -4.93
N TYR A 323 8.02 3.47 -6.22
CA TYR A 323 8.93 2.44 -6.71
C TYR A 323 10.38 2.67 -6.25
N TYR A 324 10.91 3.88 -6.48
CA TYR A 324 12.29 4.23 -6.10
C TYR A 324 12.50 4.32 -4.59
N THR A 325 11.47 4.67 -3.80
CA THR A 325 11.61 4.77 -2.32
C THR A 325 11.41 3.45 -1.60
N ARG A 326 10.70 2.47 -2.18
CA ARG A 326 10.36 1.19 -1.52
C ARG A 326 11.12 -0.02 -2.04
N LYS A 327 11.68 0.04 -3.25
CA LYS A 327 12.42 -1.09 -3.83
C LYS A 327 13.84 -1.19 -3.24
N SER A 328 14.15 -2.35 -2.64
CA SER A 328 15.53 -2.71 -2.32
C SER A 328 16.28 -3.11 -3.60
N GLN A 329 17.55 -2.70 -3.72
CA GLN A 329 18.37 -3.06 -4.88
C GLN A 329 18.54 -4.59 -4.94
N SER A 330 18.12 -5.20 -6.05
CA SER A 330 18.15 -6.65 -6.35
C SER A 330 16.96 -7.52 -5.89
N VAL A 331 15.83 -6.96 -5.43
CA VAL A 331 14.61 -7.74 -5.13
C VAL A 331 13.41 -7.25 -5.95
N GLU A 332 12.62 -8.18 -6.50
CA GLU A 332 11.33 -7.87 -7.15
C GLU A 332 10.32 -7.35 -6.12
N LEU A 333 9.63 -6.25 -6.43
CA LEU A 333 8.49 -5.83 -5.62
C LEU A 333 7.32 -6.82 -5.80
N ASN A 334 6.93 -7.49 -4.71
CA ASN A 334 5.82 -8.43 -4.67
C ASN A 334 4.79 -8.06 -3.59
N ILE A 335 3.90 -7.13 -3.95
CA ILE A 335 2.81 -6.62 -3.12
C ILE A 335 1.57 -7.51 -3.30
N GLN A 336 0.94 -7.90 -2.19
CA GLN A 336 -0.25 -8.74 -2.17
C GLN A 336 -1.42 -7.99 -1.56
N PHE A 337 -2.62 -8.17 -2.13
CA PHE A 337 -3.86 -7.56 -1.67
C PHE A 337 -4.84 -8.63 -1.15
N ASP A 338 -5.74 -8.21 -0.27
CA ASP A 338 -6.80 -9.08 0.26
C ASP A 338 -7.77 -9.51 -0.86
N SER A 339 -7.72 -10.78 -1.23
CA SER A 339 -8.62 -11.39 -2.22
C SER A 339 -10.02 -11.69 -1.68
N HIS A 340 -10.22 -11.65 -0.36
CA HIS A 340 -11.51 -11.89 0.29
C HIS A 340 -12.24 -10.60 0.69
N ALA A 341 -11.57 -9.45 0.58
CA ALA A 341 -12.22 -8.16 0.76
C ALA A 341 -13.37 -7.99 -0.24
N PRO A 342 -14.51 -7.40 0.16
CA PRO A 342 -15.61 -7.11 -0.76
C PRO A 342 -15.19 -6.05 -1.79
N SER A 343 -15.97 -5.91 -2.88
CA SER A 343 -15.82 -4.75 -3.76
C SER A 343 -16.35 -3.48 -3.06
N ILE A 344 -15.72 -2.35 -3.36
CA ILE A 344 -15.95 -1.06 -2.72
C ILE A 344 -16.23 0.00 -3.80
N VAL A 345 -17.21 0.88 -3.58
CA VAL A 345 -17.55 1.94 -4.53
C VAL A 345 -17.35 3.33 -3.94
N LEU A 346 -17.07 4.31 -4.79
CA LEU A 346 -16.86 5.69 -4.37
C LEU A 346 -18.19 6.48 -4.43
N PRO A 347 -18.55 7.23 -3.36
CA PRO A 347 -19.67 8.17 -3.41
C PRO A 347 -19.33 9.36 -4.31
N GLN A 348 -20.36 10.10 -4.75
CA GLN A 348 -20.15 11.35 -5.47
C GLN A 348 -19.36 12.34 -4.60
N GLY A 349 -18.41 13.05 -5.21
CA GLY A 349 -17.50 13.97 -4.52
C GLY A 349 -16.22 13.32 -3.99
N HIS A 350 -16.07 11.99 -4.05
CA HIS A 350 -14.82 11.28 -3.77
C HIS A 350 -14.25 10.72 -5.09
N MET A 351 -12.92 10.77 -5.26
CA MET A 351 -12.24 10.23 -6.44
C MET A 351 -11.08 9.29 -6.06
N ALA A 352 -10.67 8.43 -6.99
CA ALA A 352 -9.44 7.63 -6.90
C ALA A 352 -8.77 7.52 -8.28
N PRO A 353 -7.47 7.22 -8.40
CA PRO A 353 -6.83 7.02 -9.70
C PRO A 353 -7.41 5.82 -10.46
N VAL A 354 -7.60 5.95 -11.78
CA VAL A 354 -8.08 4.87 -12.65
C VAL A 354 -7.13 4.67 -13.84
N ASN A 355 -6.58 3.47 -13.98
CA ASN A 355 -5.55 3.12 -14.94
C ASN A 355 -6.07 2.40 -16.19
N ALA A 356 -5.21 2.23 -17.18
CA ALA A 356 -5.49 1.51 -18.43
C ALA A 356 -4.83 0.11 -18.47
N LEU A 357 -4.87 -0.60 -17.34
CA LEU A 357 -4.15 -1.87 -17.13
C LEU A 357 -5.06 -3.01 -16.63
N ASN A 358 -6.04 -2.71 -15.78
CA ASN A 358 -7.00 -3.68 -15.22
C ASN A 358 -8.37 -3.04 -14.95
N THR A 359 -9.00 -2.48 -15.99
CA THR A 359 -10.24 -1.70 -15.84
C THR A 359 -11.32 -2.18 -16.81
N LEU A 360 -12.46 -2.61 -16.29
CA LEU A 360 -13.65 -2.95 -17.05
C LEU A 360 -14.59 -1.75 -17.19
N PHE A 361 -14.96 -1.45 -18.43
CA PHE A 361 -15.96 -0.45 -18.78
C PHE A 361 -17.23 -1.11 -19.30
N HIS A 362 -18.39 -0.67 -18.80
CA HIS A 362 -19.71 -1.00 -19.35
C HIS A 362 -20.13 0.02 -20.41
N GLN A 363 -21.02 -0.39 -21.31
CA GLN A 363 -21.50 0.42 -22.44
C GLN A 363 -21.89 1.86 -22.04
N THR A 364 -22.56 2.06 -20.91
CA THR A 364 -22.98 3.38 -20.40
C THR A 364 -21.82 4.36 -20.16
N ALA A 365 -20.59 3.87 -19.99
CA ALA A 365 -19.40 4.65 -19.70
C ALA A 365 -18.34 4.63 -20.82
N PHE A 366 -18.62 4.05 -22.00
CA PHE A 366 -17.63 3.97 -23.09
C PHE A 366 -17.10 5.33 -23.57
N TRP A 367 -17.86 6.41 -23.45
CA TRP A 367 -17.37 7.76 -23.75
C TRP A 367 -16.16 8.16 -22.87
N ALA A 368 -16.00 7.54 -21.69
CA ALA A 368 -14.90 7.76 -20.76
C ALA A 368 -13.61 6.99 -21.10
N LEU A 369 -13.61 6.16 -22.16
CA LEU A 369 -12.43 5.38 -22.57
C LEU A 369 -11.32 6.23 -23.20
N LEU A 370 -11.61 7.47 -23.62
CA LEU A 370 -10.68 8.35 -24.34
C LEU A 370 -9.41 8.65 -23.55
N LEU A 371 -8.29 8.08 -23.97
CA LEU A 371 -6.95 8.42 -23.48
C LEU A 371 -6.44 9.69 -24.19
N PRO A 372 -6.18 10.81 -23.47
CA PRO A 372 -5.64 12.04 -24.05
C PRO A 372 -4.19 11.87 -24.54
N VAL A 373 -3.77 12.72 -25.49
CA VAL A 373 -2.45 12.71 -26.12
C VAL A 373 -1.56 13.88 -25.74
N SER A 374 -2.09 14.97 -25.16
CA SER A 374 -1.26 16.14 -24.83
C SER A 374 -0.51 16.05 -23.49
N VAL A 375 -0.63 14.93 -22.79
CA VAL A 375 0.02 14.67 -21.50
C VAL A 375 0.92 13.44 -21.60
N GLY A 376 1.92 13.33 -20.72
CA GLY A 376 2.82 12.17 -20.69
C GLY A 376 2.07 10.82 -20.68
N ALA A 377 2.65 9.80 -21.32
CA ALA A 377 2.00 8.49 -21.48
C ALA A 377 1.57 7.87 -20.13
N LYS A 378 2.38 8.01 -19.08
CA LYS A 378 2.09 7.58 -17.70
C LYS A 378 1.20 8.56 -16.91
N THR A 379 0.64 9.57 -17.57
CA THR A 379 -0.29 10.56 -17.02
C THR A 379 -1.68 10.47 -17.70
N SER A 380 -1.70 10.10 -18.99
CA SER A 380 -2.90 10.02 -19.83
C SER A 380 -4.06 9.23 -19.22
N ASP A 381 -3.81 7.99 -18.80
CA ASP A 381 -4.83 7.09 -18.27
C ASP A 381 -5.43 7.58 -16.93
N ILE A 382 -4.60 8.15 -16.05
CA ILE A 382 -5.04 8.71 -14.76
C ILE A 382 -5.87 9.98 -14.94
N VAL A 383 -5.44 10.90 -15.81
CA VAL A 383 -6.20 12.14 -16.09
C VAL A 383 -7.54 11.80 -16.76
N ARG A 384 -7.55 10.86 -17.72
CA ARG A 384 -8.77 10.22 -18.25
C ARG A 384 -9.63 9.62 -17.14
N GLY A 385 -9.00 8.98 -16.16
CA GLY A 385 -9.66 8.40 -15.00
C GLY A 385 -10.43 9.42 -14.16
N TYR A 386 -9.80 10.55 -13.80
CA TYR A 386 -10.43 11.62 -13.02
C TYR A 386 -11.52 12.37 -13.83
N TRP A 387 -11.24 12.72 -15.09
CA TRP A 387 -12.21 13.33 -16.02
C TRP A 387 -13.44 12.43 -16.21
N GLY A 388 -13.20 11.14 -16.47
CA GLY A 388 -14.22 10.12 -16.61
C GLY A 388 -15.09 9.99 -15.36
N GLN A 389 -14.48 9.89 -14.18
CA GLN A 389 -15.21 9.85 -12.89
C GLN A 389 -16.10 11.07 -12.68
N ARG A 390 -15.60 12.29 -12.97
CA ARG A 390 -16.41 13.51 -12.79
C ARG A 390 -17.65 13.48 -13.68
N LEU A 391 -17.50 13.11 -14.95
CA LEU A 391 -18.60 12.99 -15.90
C LEU A 391 -19.52 11.78 -15.61
N LEU A 392 -19.01 10.74 -14.95
CA LEU A 392 -19.77 9.53 -14.61
C LEU A 392 -20.96 9.85 -13.68
N TRP A 393 -20.80 10.85 -12.81
CA TRP A 393 -21.86 11.32 -11.92
C TRP A 393 -23.04 11.95 -12.68
N GLU A 394 -22.81 12.53 -13.86
CA GLU A 394 -23.83 13.13 -14.74
C GLU A 394 -24.81 12.09 -15.32
N VAL A 395 -24.39 10.81 -15.35
CA VAL A 395 -25.22 9.66 -15.74
C VAL A 395 -25.58 8.76 -14.54
N GLY A 396 -25.34 9.24 -13.30
CA GLY A 396 -25.63 8.52 -12.06
C GLY A 396 -24.80 7.26 -11.83
N GLY A 397 -23.67 7.10 -12.54
CA GLY A 397 -22.75 5.99 -12.35
C GLY A 397 -21.78 6.22 -11.19
N MET A 398 -21.12 5.13 -10.77
CA MET A 398 -20.08 5.11 -9.74
C MET A 398 -18.84 4.35 -10.23
N LEU A 399 -17.66 4.72 -9.71
CA LEU A 399 -16.46 3.91 -9.81
C LEU A 399 -16.53 2.81 -8.74
N GLY A 400 -16.32 1.55 -9.13
CA GLY A 400 -16.06 0.45 -8.22
C GLY A 400 -14.60 0.02 -8.27
N VAL A 401 -14.02 -0.31 -7.12
CA VAL A 401 -12.72 -0.98 -6.99
C VAL A 401 -12.95 -2.39 -6.45
N TYR A 402 -12.27 -3.36 -7.05
CA TYR A 402 -12.49 -4.79 -6.85
C TYR A 402 -11.21 -5.50 -6.40
N PRO A 403 -11.33 -6.68 -5.76
CA PRO A 403 -10.21 -7.55 -5.39
C PRO A 403 -9.20 -7.80 -6.53
N PRO A 404 -7.96 -8.24 -6.22
CA PRO A 404 -6.98 -8.56 -7.25
C PRO A 404 -7.46 -9.64 -8.23
N LEU A 405 -7.42 -9.31 -9.53
CA LEU A 405 -7.76 -10.22 -10.64
C LEU A 405 -6.53 -10.65 -11.44
N ILE A 406 -5.46 -9.84 -11.41
CA ILE A 406 -4.24 -10.08 -12.16
C ILE A 406 -3.02 -10.09 -11.25
N GLN A 407 -1.93 -10.68 -11.75
CA GLN A 407 -0.59 -10.55 -11.23
C GLN A 407 0.32 -9.95 -12.30
N ARG A 408 1.07 -8.91 -11.93
CA ARG A 408 2.10 -8.27 -12.76
C ARG A 408 3.43 -8.51 -12.09
N LYS A 409 4.43 -9.04 -12.82
CA LYS A 409 5.78 -9.21 -12.26
C LYS A 409 6.54 -7.89 -12.33
N ASP A 410 7.39 -7.63 -11.35
CA ASP A 410 8.35 -6.52 -11.43
C ASP A 410 9.41 -6.90 -12.47
N SER A 411 9.44 -6.21 -13.62
CA SER A 411 10.46 -6.44 -14.67
C SER A 411 11.85 -5.95 -14.27
N LEU A 412 12.02 -5.47 -13.04
CA LEU A 412 13.18 -4.83 -12.45
C LEU A 412 13.59 -3.49 -13.08
N GLU A 413 13.13 -3.20 -14.29
CA GLU A 413 13.20 -1.90 -14.97
C GLU A 413 12.36 -0.85 -14.22
N PRO A 414 12.96 0.25 -13.72
CA PRO A 414 12.23 1.26 -12.98
C PRO A 414 11.35 2.12 -13.90
N PRO A 415 10.16 2.55 -13.44
CA PRO A 415 9.34 3.52 -14.14
C PRO A 415 10.03 4.88 -14.21
N LEU A 416 10.14 5.44 -15.42
CA LEU A 416 10.78 6.73 -15.65
C LEU A 416 9.95 7.88 -15.07
N PHE A 417 10.49 8.54 -14.04
CA PHE A 417 9.88 9.70 -13.37
C PHE A 417 9.49 10.83 -14.35
N GLU A 418 10.27 11.04 -15.42
CA GLU A 418 10.00 12.06 -16.44
C GLU A 418 8.63 11.89 -17.12
N LEU A 419 8.15 10.64 -17.28
CA LEU A 419 6.84 10.35 -17.88
C LEU A 419 5.66 10.64 -16.95
N GLU A 420 5.93 10.86 -15.67
CA GLU A 420 4.96 11.12 -14.59
C GLU A 420 5.05 12.55 -14.05
N LYS A 421 6.01 13.37 -14.50
CA LYS A 421 6.23 14.73 -14.01
C LYS A 421 4.97 15.61 -14.02
N ASP A 422 4.19 15.53 -15.11
CA ASP A 422 2.92 16.27 -15.26
C ASP A 422 1.84 15.85 -14.25
N LEU A 423 1.87 14.58 -13.83
CA LEU A 423 0.93 14.01 -12.86
C LEU A 423 1.12 14.69 -11.50
N TYR A 424 2.35 14.70 -10.99
CA TYR A 424 2.69 15.32 -9.71
C TYR A 424 2.48 16.83 -9.69
N ALA A 425 2.66 17.51 -10.83
CA ALA A 425 2.56 18.96 -10.94
C ALA A 425 1.12 19.51 -11.11
N LYS A 426 0.14 18.64 -11.42
CA LYS A 426 -1.23 19.05 -11.79
C LYS A 426 -2.37 18.33 -11.05
N VAL A 427 -2.16 17.12 -10.52
CA VAL A 427 -3.26 16.33 -9.90
C VAL A 427 -3.85 17.00 -8.65
N ASP A 428 -3.00 17.67 -7.87
CA ASP A 428 -3.33 18.52 -6.72
C ASP A 428 -4.41 19.57 -7.04
N LYS A 429 -4.32 20.19 -8.22
CA LYS A 429 -5.24 21.22 -8.73
C LYS A 429 -6.41 20.63 -9.50
N LEU A 430 -6.17 19.54 -10.23
CA LEU A 430 -7.17 18.86 -11.06
C LEU A 430 -8.35 18.37 -10.23
N ILE A 431 -8.12 17.69 -9.10
CA ILE A 431 -9.19 17.12 -8.28
C ILE A 431 -10.11 18.23 -7.71
N PRO A 432 -9.60 19.28 -7.04
CA PRO A 432 -10.41 20.42 -6.61
C PRO A 432 -11.10 21.18 -7.73
N PHE A 433 -10.51 21.25 -8.94
CA PHE A 433 -11.17 21.82 -10.12
C PHE A 433 -12.38 20.98 -10.55
N LEU A 434 -12.19 19.68 -10.80
CA LEU A 434 -13.25 18.78 -11.25
C LEU A 434 -14.42 18.71 -10.26
N LEU A 435 -14.12 18.70 -8.95
CA LEU A 435 -15.14 18.72 -7.89
C LEU A 435 -15.98 20.01 -7.87
N ARG A 436 -15.37 21.15 -8.22
CA ARG A 436 -16.05 22.46 -8.33
C ARG A 436 -16.76 22.66 -9.66
N TRP A 437 -16.29 22.04 -10.74
CA TRP A 437 -16.84 22.22 -12.09
C TRP A 437 -18.34 21.87 -12.18
N ARG A 438 -19.09 22.71 -12.91
CA ARG A 438 -20.54 22.61 -13.16
C ARG A 438 -20.84 22.96 -14.61
N SER A 439 -21.97 22.47 -15.13
CA SER A 439 -22.37 22.71 -16.52
C SER A 439 -23.88 22.75 -16.67
N ASN A 440 -24.37 23.80 -17.34
CA ASN A 440 -25.78 23.98 -17.69
C ASN A 440 -26.17 23.32 -19.04
N LYS A 441 -25.22 22.68 -19.74
CA LYS A 441 -25.46 22.10 -21.07
C LYS A 441 -26.48 20.95 -21.00
N SER A 442 -27.29 20.81 -22.04
CA SER A 442 -28.49 19.96 -22.07
C SER A 442 -28.26 18.46 -22.33
N THR A 443 -27.10 18.09 -22.87
CA THR A 443 -26.78 16.70 -23.24
C THR A 443 -25.41 16.30 -22.71
N LEU A 444 -25.21 15.00 -22.47
CA LEU A 444 -23.92 14.47 -21.99
C LEU A 444 -22.77 14.89 -22.90
N PHE A 445 -22.89 14.74 -24.21
CA PHE A 445 -21.80 15.09 -25.15
C PHE A 445 -21.45 16.57 -25.13
N GLN A 446 -22.42 17.47 -24.90
CA GLN A 446 -22.13 18.89 -24.68
C GLN A 446 -21.48 19.14 -23.32
N ARG A 447 -21.80 18.36 -22.26
CA ARG A 447 -21.11 18.42 -20.96
C ARG A 447 -19.67 17.90 -21.06
N ILE A 448 -19.43 16.84 -21.83
CA ILE A 448 -18.10 16.31 -22.13
C ILE A 448 -17.26 17.39 -22.83
N LEU A 449 -17.75 17.94 -23.95
CA LEU A 449 -17.06 19.03 -24.67
C LEU A 449 -16.80 20.26 -23.79
N HIS A 450 -17.76 20.64 -22.95
CA HIS A 450 -17.60 21.76 -22.01
C HIS A 450 -16.50 21.49 -20.98
N LEU A 451 -16.46 20.29 -20.39
CA LEU A 451 -15.41 19.94 -19.43
C LEU A 451 -14.03 19.88 -20.12
N SER A 452 -13.95 19.27 -21.30
CA SER A 452 -12.71 19.22 -22.08
C SER A 452 -12.21 20.63 -22.44
N HIS A 453 -13.11 21.56 -22.81
CA HIS A 453 -12.76 22.95 -23.09
C HIS A 453 -12.23 23.66 -21.83
N SER A 454 -12.94 23.57 -20.69
CA SER A 454 -12.46 24.13 -19.42
C SER A 454 -11.16 23.50 -18.92
N MET A 455 -10.88 22.23 -19.24
CA MET A 455 -9.59 21.60 -18.95
C MET A 455 -8.43 22.15 -19.79
N VAL A 456 -8.70 22.73 -20.96
CA VAL A 456 -7.69 23.46 -21.74
C VAL A 456 -7.52 24.88 -21.21
N GLU A 457 -8.60 25.57 -20.84
CA GLU A 457 -8.53 26.92 -20.21
C GLU A 457 -7.68 26.91 -18.92
N GLU A 458 -7.81 25.87 -18.09
CA GLU A 458 -7.01 25.67 -16.88
C GLU A 458 -5.62 25.04 -17.13
N GLY A 459 -5.27 24.71 -18.38
CA GLY A 459 -3.96 24.16 -18.75
C GLY A 459 -3.70 22.70 -18.31
N PHE A 460 -4.74 21.93 -17.97
CA PHE A 460 -4.61 20.49 -17.76
C PHE A 460 -4.36 19.73 -19.06
N TRP A 461 -5.03 20.17 -20.14
CA TRP A 461 -4.92 19.66 -21.51
C TRP A 461 -4.52 20.79 -22.48
N THR A 462 -4.10 20.44 -23.69
CA THR A 462 -3.95 21.40 -24.80
C THR A 462 -5.13 21.34 -25.78
N VAL A 463 -5.20 22.31 -26.68
CA VAL A 463 -6.18 22.37 -27.78
C VAL A 463 -6.20 21.08 -28.63
N GLN A 464 -5.10 20.30 -28.66
CA GLN A 464 -5.05 19.01 -29.34
C GLN A 464 -6.02 17.99 -28.71
N ASP A 465 -6.10 17.91 -27.38
CA ASP A 465 -7.01 16.99 -26.68
C ASP A 465 -8.48 17.44 -26.79
N LEU A 466 -8.73 18.74 -26.93
CA LEU A 466 -10.07 19.26 -27.21
C LEU A 466 -10.55 18.82 -28.61
N HIS A 467 -9.71 19.00 -29.64
CA HIS A 467 -9.99 18.51 -30.99
C HIS A 467 -10.09 16.97 -31.05
N MET A 468 -9.27 16.26 -30.26
CA MET A 468 -9.35 14.81 -30.14
C MET A 468 -10.65 14.37 -29.44
N THR A 469 -11.12 15.09 -28.43
CA THR A 469 -12.43 14.87 -27.78
C THR A 469 -13.56 15.05 -28.79
N GLU A 470 -13.53 16.11 -29.60
CA GLU A 470 -14.50 16.30 -30.68
C GLU A 470 -14.50 15.11 -31.65
N ALA A 471 -13.32 14.73 -32.15
CA ALA A 471 -13.17 13.60 -33.06
C ALA A 471 -13.68 12.29 -32.44
N TRP A 472 -13.36 12.03 -31.17
CA TRP A 472 -13.83 10.89 -30.40
C TRP A 472 -15.36 10.84 -30.28
N LEU A 473 -16.00 11.95 -29.91
CA LEU A 473 -17.46 12.00 -29.78
C LEU A 473 -18.17 11.87 -31.14
N GLN A 474 -17.60 12.42 -32.21
CA GLN A 474 -18.08 12.17 -33.58
C GLN A 474 -17.90 10.70 -33.97
N ASP A 475 -16.74 10.11 -33.71
CA ASP A 475 -16.45 8.71 -34.05
C ASP A 475 -17.40 7.76 -33.29
N LEU A 476 -17.67 8.00 -32.00
CA LEU A 476 -18.67 7.27 -31.22
C LEU A 476 -20.06 7.29 -31.89
N VAL A 477 -20.55 8.45 -32.34
CA VAL A 477 -21.81 8.51 -33.11
C VAL A 477 -21.69 7.72 -34.41
N SER A 478 -20.55 7.80 -35.10
CA SER A 478 -20.34 7.11 -36.37
C SER A 478 -20.33 5.58 -36.24
N VAL A 479 -19.80 5.02 -35.14
CA VAL A 479 -19.82 3.58 -34.84
C VAL A 479 -21.12 3.10 -34.19
N GLY A 480 -22.13 3.98 -34.04
CA GLY A 480 -23.46 3.60 -33.53
C GLY A 480 -23.60 3.62 -32.00
N TYR A 481 -22.69 4.29 -31.28
CA TYR A 481 -22.76 4.38 -29.83
C TYR A 481 -24.04 5.10 -29.36
N SER A 482 -24.80 4.44 -28.48
CA SER A 482 -26.03 4.98 -27.91
C SER A 482 -25.73 5.93 -26.74
N ARG A 483 -25.95 7.22 -26.96
CA ARG A 483 -25.70 8.28 -25.97
C ARG A 483 -26.53 8.07 -24.68
N PRO A 484 -25.90 7.93 -23.50
CA PRO A 484 -26.62 7.87 -22.23
C PRO A 484 -27.47 9.13 -21.98
N ARG A 485 -28.59 8.97 -21.28
CA ARG A 485 -29.38 10.10 -20.79
C ARG A 485 -28.69 10.69 -19.55
N LEU A 486 -28.71 12.02 -19.44
CA LEU A 486 -28.36 12.68 -18.19
C LEU A 486 -29.37 12.30 -17.11
N LEU A 487 -28.88 11.99 -15.91
CA LEU A 487 -29.75 11.85 -14.75
C LEU A 487 -29.96 13.25 -14.15
N VAL A 488 -31.22 13.70 -14.12
CA VAL A 488 -31.60 14.93 -13.40
C VAL A 488 -31.58 14.61 -11.91
N HIS A 489 -30.39 14.64 -11.35
CA HIS A 489 -30.12 14.67 -9.93
C HIS A 489 -29.33 15.93 -9.65
N GLU A 490 -29.83 16.75 -8.74
CA GLU A 490 -29.03 17.79 -8.12
C GLU A 490 -27.87 17.10 -7.41
N LEU A 491 -26.63 17.33 -7.86
CA LEU A 491 -25.38 16.80 -7.28
C LEU A 491 -25.23 17.08 -5.77
N GLU A 492 -26.11 17.92 -5.23
CA GLU A 492 -26.14 18.39 -3.85
C GLU A 492 -27.23 17.71 -3.02
N ARG A 493 -28.37 17.27 -3.61
CA ARG A 493 -29.49 16.65 -2.85
C ARG A 493 -29.13 15.34 -2.16
N ASN A 494 -28.24 14.54 -2.74
CA ASN A 494 -27.86 13.28 -2.10
C ASN A 494 -26.95 13.48 -0.88
N ARG A 495 -26.27 14.62 -0.72
CA ARG A 495 -25.35 14.85 0.42
C ARG A 495 -26.02 14.64 1.77
N THR A 496 -27.30 14.99 1.90
CA THR A 496 -28.08 14.85 3.13
C THR A 496 -28.71 13.47 3.33
N SER A 497 -28.70 12.58 2.32
CA SER A 497 -29.30 11.24 2.39
C SER A 497 -28.32 10.15 2.83
N TRP A 498 -27.00 10.38 2.78
CA TRP A 498 -26.00 9.35 3.10
C TRP A 498 -25.95 8.99 4.61
N THR A 499 -26.52 9.82 5.48
CA THR A 499 -26.57 9.59 6.94
C THR A 499 -27.56 8.50 7.37
N SER A 500 -28.46 8.07 6.48
CA SER A 500 -29.52 7.10 6.80
C SER A 500 -29.28 5.70 6.22
N LEU A 501 -28.11 5.41 5.64
CA LEU A 501 -27.80 4.10 5.06
C LEU A 501 -27.38 3.08 6.12
N GLY A 502 -27.54 1.80 5.80
CA GLY A 502 -26.99 0.69 6.58
C GLY A 502 -25.47 0.82 6.70
N HIS A 503 -24.95 0.49 7.88
CA HIS A 503 -23.53 0.55 8.19
C HIS A 503 -22.98 -0.86 8.34
N GLN A 504 -22.01 -1.24 7.52
CA GLN A 504 -21.27 -2.48 7.66
C GLN A 504 -19.87 -2.21 8.20
N GLN A 505 -19.49 -2.94 9.25
CA GLN A 505 -18.11 -2.97 9.71
C GLN A 505 -17.31 -3.95 8.84
N PHE A 506 -16.17 -3.52 8.33
CA PHE A 506 -15.22 -4.40 7.64
C PHE A 506 -13.79 -4.02 8.04
N LEU A 507 -12.95 -5.03 8.26
CA LEU A 507 -11.53 -4.88 8.54
C LEU A 507 -10.77 -5.83 7.61
N PRO A 508 -9.98 -5.33 6.65
CA PRO A 508 -9.23 -6.18 5.74
C PRO A 508 -8.09 -6.90 6.46
N HIS A 509 -7.67 -8.03 5.89
CA HIS A 509 -6.41 -8.65 6.30
C HIS A 509 -5.25 -7.69 6.00
N SER A 510 -4.47 -7.33 7.02
CA SER A 510 -3.30 -6.47 6.85
C SER A 510 -2.18 -7.29 6.21
N PHE A 511 -1.67 -6.84 5.07
CA PHE A 511 -0.49 -7.44 4.44
C PHE A 511 0.77 -6.68 4.83
N ALA A 512 1.91 -7.36 4.79
CA ALA A 512 3.19 -6.69 4.86
C ALA A 512 3.35 -5.75 3.67
N ALA A 513 3.89 -4.57 3.92
CA ALA A 513 4.08 -3.53 2.91
C ALA A 513 5.57 -3.15 2.82
N PRO A 514 6.13 -2.93 1.62
CA PRO A 514 7.53 -2.55 1.50
C PRO A 514 7.73 -1.12 2.02
N TYR A 515 8.46 -0.98 3.13
CA TYR A 515 8.86 0.31 3.69
C TYR A 515 10.19 0.81 3.08
N LEU A 516 10.67 1.96 3.54
CA LEU A 516 11.77 2.74 2.93
C LEU A 516 13.14 2.08 3.18
N GLY A 517 13.44 0.97 2.48
CA GLY A 517 14.66 0.20 2.66
C GLY A 517 14.80 -0.47 4.05
N VAL A 518 13.71 -0.52 4.82
CA VAL A 518 13.62 -1.06 6.18
C VAL A 518 12.57 -2.15 6.17
N GLU A 519 12.88 -3.31 6.77
CA GLU A 519 11.93 -4.42 6.93
C GLU A 519 10.71 -3.98 7.74
N ASP A 520 9.55 -4.54 7.42
CA ASP A 520 8.26 -3.97 7.79
C ASP A 520 8.01 -3.98 9.31
N LEU A 521 7.94 -2.79 9.90
CA LEU A 521 7.57 -2.56 11.30
C LEU A 521 6.05 -2.72 11.53
N SER A 522 5.24 -3.16 10.56
CA SER A 522 3.79 -3.37 10.73
C SER A 522 3.43 -4.37 11.83
N GLY A 523 4.35 -5.27 12.19
CA GLY A 523 4.27 -6.08 13.42
C GLY A 523 4.05 -5.23 14.66
N MET A 524 4.74 -4.09 14.79
CA MET A 524 4.60 -3.14 15.91
C MET A 524 3.17 -2.60 16.05
N GLN A 525 2.44 -2.34 14.96
CA GLN A 525 1.08 -1.77 15.12
C GLN A 525 0.07 -2.81 15.58
N SER A 526 0.19 -4.08 15.15
CA SER A 526 -0.62 -5.15 15.75
C SER A 526 -0.18 -5.39 17.19
N SER A 527 1.13 -5.53 17.43
CA SER A 527 1.64 -5.85 18.76
C SER A 527 1.37 -4.73 19.78
N MET A 528 1.45 -3.45 19.40
CA MET A 528 0.99 -2.34 20.25
C MET A 528 -0.50 -2.41 20.55
N ALA A 529 -1.34 -2.76 19.57
CA ALA A 529 -2.78 -2.90 19.78
C ALA A 529 -3.11 -4.10 20.68
N ASP A 530 -2.43 -5.22 20.49
CA ASP A 530 -2.59 -6.46 21.24
C ASP A 530 -2.01 -6.33 22.66
N LEU A 531 -0.87 -5.66 22.84
CA LEU A 531 -0.29 -5.29 24.14
C LEU A 531 -1.17 -4.28 24.89
N THR A 532 -1.73 -3.29 24.19
CA THR A 532 -2.66 -2.31 24.78
C THR A 532 -3.95 -3.01 25.22
N ARG A 533 -4.52 -3.87 24.37
CA ARG A 533 -5.67 -4.71 24.71
C ARG A 533 -5.34 -5.63 25.88
N TRP A 534 -4.16 -6.26 25.88
CA TRP A 534 -3.71 -7.11 26.98
C TRP A 534 -3.64 -6.33 28.29
N ARG A 535 -2.93 -5.20 28.34
CA ARG A 535 -2.84 -4.36 29.53
C ARG A 535 -4.19 -3.82 30.02
N GLN A 536 -5.13 -3.54 29.12
CA GLN A 536 -6.48 -3.09 29.48
C GLN A 536 -7.34 -4.20 30.11
N PHE A 537 -7.33 -5.41 29.54
CA PHE A 537 -8.22 -6.51 29.97
C PHE A 537 -7.58 -7.44 31.03
N TRP A 538 -6.29 -7.68 30.93
CA TRP A 538 -5.50 -8.68 31.69
C TRP A 538 -4.48 -8.06 32.64
N GLY A 539 -4.10 -6.79 32.45
CA GLY A 539 -3.05 -6.15 33.24
C GLY A 539 -3.34 -6.07 34.75
N ASN A 540 -4.57 -6.31 35.20
CA ASN A 540 -4.96 -6.38 36.61
C ASN A 540 -4.87 -7.79 37.24
N VAL A 541 -4.41 -8.78 36.47
CA VAL A 541 -3.99 -10.10 36.99
C VAL A 541 -2.60 -9.95 37.60
N VAL A 542 -2.38 -10.63 38.74
CA VAL A 542 -1.06 -10.73 39.36
C VAL A 542 -0.35 -11.96 38.79
N VAL A 543 0.88 -11.79 38.30
CA VAL A 543 1.74 -12.94 37.96
C VAL A 543 2.56 -13.34 39.17
N VAL A 544 2.57 -14.64 39.45
CA VAL A 544 3.46 -15.29 40.41
C VAL A 544 4.41 -16.19 39.60
N LEU A 545 5.64 -15.74 39.44
CA LEU A 545 6.70 -16.46 38.74
C LEU A 545 7.52 -17.27 39.75
N GLU A 546 7.63 -18.57 39.55
CA GLU A 546 8.48 -19.47 40.35
C GLU A 546 9.79 -19.77 39.61
N CYS A 547 10.89 -19.23 40.14
CA CYS A 547 12.25 -19.49 39.68
C CYS A 547 12.84 -20.66 40.47
N ILE A 548 13.30 -21.70 39.76
CA ILE A 548 13.85 -22.94 40.35
C ILE A 548 15.39 -22.86 40.43
N GLY A 549 16.01 -22.07 39.56
CA GLY A 549 17.45 -21.78 39.59
C GLY A 549 17.89 -20.81 40.70
N PRO A 550 19.21 -20.59 40.87
CA PRO A 550 19.72 -19.49 41.70
C PRO A 550 19.20 -18.13 41.20
N SER A 551 19.15 -17.14 42.09
CA SER A 551 18.64 -15.78 41.83
C SER A 551 19.61 -14.92 41.01
N ASP A 552 20.05 -15.43 39.87
CA ASP A 552 20.90 -14.73 38.91
C ASP A 552 20.11 -13.67 38.13
N HIS A 553 20.80 -12.92 37.26
CA HIS A 553 20.23 -11.85 36.41
C HIS A 553 19.01 -12.25 35.55
N THR A 554 18.72 -13.56 35.40
CA THR A 554 17.51 -14.06 34.72
C THR A 554 16.22 -13.65 35.42
N ALA A 555 16.20 -13.58 36.75
CA ALA A 555 15.02 -13.14 37.51
C ALA A 555 14.68 -11.67 37.19
N PHE A 556 15.70 -10.82 37.04
CA PHE A 556 15.53 -9.42 36.64
C PHE A 556 14.95 -9.28 35.23
N GLY A 557 15.49 -10.01 34.26
CA GLY A 557 14.99 -9.99 32.89
C GLY A 557 13.54 -10.50 32.77
N TRP A 558 13.18 -11.56 33.50
CA TRP A 558 11.78 -11.99 33.61
C TRP A 558 10.89 -10.96 34.29
N ARG A 559 11.38 -10.22 35.29
CA ARG A 559 10.64 -9.13 35.94
C ARG A 559 10.34 -8.00 34.96
N LEU A 560 11.35 -7.55 34.21
CA LEU A 560 11.20 -6.54 33.16
C LEU A 560 10.19 -6.97 32.09
N PHE A 561 10.24 -8.24 31.69
CA PHE A 561 9.31 -8.83 30.73
C PHE A 561 7.86 -8.83 31.24
N TYR A 562 7.59 -9.49 32.37
CA TYR A 562 6.21 -9.62 32.86
C TYR A 562 5.64 -8.29 33.37
N ALA A 563 6.44 -7.33 33.85
CA ALA A 563 5.96 -5.99 34.21
C ALA A 563 5.48 -5.18 32.98
N ARG A 564 5.90 -5.55 31.76
CA ARG A 564 5.33 -4.99 30.52
C ARG A 564 3.95 -5.57 30.21
N LEU A 565 3.63 -6.79 30.66
CA LEU A 565 2.33 -7.43 30.42
C LEU A 565 1.33 -7.18 31.56
N PHE A 566 1.79 -7.14 32.82
CA PHE A 566 0.96 -7.10 34.02
C PHE A 566 1.39 -5.96 34.96
N LYS A 567 0.45 -5.40 35.73
CA LYS A 567 0.73 -4.34 36.72
C LYS A 567 1.50 -4.87 37.94
N HIS A 568 1.37 -6.15 38.24
CA HIS A 568 1.90 -6.78 39.44
C HIS A 568 2.58 -8.10 39.08
N VAL A 569 3.86 -8.22 39.45
CA VAL A 569 4.68 -9.41 39.28
C VAL A 569 5.36 -9.70 40.61
N VAL A 570 5.09 -10.88 41.15
CA VAL A 570 5.75 -11.46 42.32
C VAL A 570 6.69 -12.55 41.80
N ILE A 571 7.95 -12.55 42.25
CA ILE A 571 8.92 -13.59 41.89
C ILE A 571 9.25 -14.37 43.15
N LEU A 572 9.14 -15.70 43.05
CA LEU A 572 9.44 -16.67 44.10
C LEU A 572 10.72 -17.41 43.73
N GLY A 573 11.62 -17.63 44.70
CA GLY A 573 12.90 -18.31 44.47
C GLY A 573 13.40 -19.13 45.67
N PRO A 574 14.51 -19.87 45.50
CA PRO A 574 15.11 -20.67 46.57
C PRO A 574 15.80 -19.81 47.65
N GLU A 575 16.26 -18.62 47.28
CA GLU A 575 16.91 -17.64 48.14
C GLU A 575 16.17 -16.31 48.09
N GLU A 576 16.33 -15.47 49.13
CA GLU A 576 15.73 -14.15 49.21
C GLU A 576 16.69 -13.12 48.61
N ASP A 577 16.24 -12.37 47.61
CA ASP A 577 17.02 -11.29 47.03
C ASP A 577 16.19 -10.00 47.07
N THR A 578 16.59 -9.07 47.94
CA THR A 578 15.88 -7.80 48.12
C THR A 578 16.15 -6.77 47.03
N GLU A 579 17.25 -6.88 46.28
CA GLU A 579 17.57 -5.98 45.16
C GLU A 579 16.78 -6.39 43.91
N LEU A 580 16.73 -7.70 43.62
CA LEU A 580 15.93 -8.25 42.53
C LEU A 580 14.45 -8.42 42.88
N GLY A 581 14.11 -8.36 44.18
CA GLY A 581 12.76 -8.51 44.72
C GLY A 581 12.20 -9.92 44.57
N VAL A 582 13.04 -10.91 44.84
CA VAL A 582 12.72 -12.35 44.85
C VAL A 582 12.40 -12.77 46.29
N GLU A 583 11.19 -13.30 46.49
CA GLU A 583 10.74 -13.79 47.79
C GLU A 583 11.08 -15.28 47.96
N LYS A 584 11.66 -15.64 49.10
CA LYS A 584 12.08 -17.02 49.37
C LYS A 584 10.89 -17.95 49.60
N VAL A 585 10.89 -19.09 48.92
CA VAL A 585 9.94 -20.19 49.14
C VAL A 585 10.37 -21.06 50.32
N THR A 586 9.49 -21.22 51.31
CA THR A 586 9.69 -22.16 52.42
C THR A 586 8.78 -23.40 52.27
N GLY A 587 9.35 -24.51 51.81
CA GLY A 587 8.62 -25.75 51.56
C GLY A 587 8.07 -25.80 50.13
N GLN A 588 6.77 -26.05 49.97
CA GLN A 588 6.11 -26.05 48.66
C GLN A 588 5.69 -24.63 48.28
N SER A 589 5.76 -24.25 47.00
CA SER A 589 5.49 -22.87 46.56
C SER A 589 4.09 -22.37 46.93
N TYR A 590 3.09 -23.26 46.95
CA TYR A 590 1.74 -22.93 47.37
C TYR A 590 1.59 -22.44 48.82
N ASN A 591 2.60 -22.65 49.69
CA ASN A 591 2.59 -22.13 51.06
C ASN A 591 2.64 -20.61 51.11
N SER A 592 3.28 -19.96 50.14
CA SER A 592 3.38 -18.50 50.06
C SER A 592 2.11 -17.84 49.48
N PHE A 593 1.21 -18.63 48.87
CA PHE A 593 0.11 -18.08 48.07
C PHE A 593 -0.92 -17.31 48.90
N ALA A 594 -1.23 -17.74 50.12
CA ALA A 594 -2.18 -17.01 50.98
C ALA A 594 -1.72 -15.55 51.22
N GLY A 595 -0.45 -15.36 51.59
CA GLY A 595 0.13 -14.02 51.78
C GLY A 595 0.26 -13.22 50.48
N ILE A 596 0.31 -13.86 49.31
CA ILE A 596 0.23 -13.18 48.01
C ILE A 596 -1.22 -12.74 47.73
N PHE A 597 -2.21 -13.61 47.98
CA PHE A 597 -3.62 -13.33 47.75
C PHE A 597 -4.16 -12.17 48.62
N ASP A 598 -3.69 -12.06 49.86
CA ASP A 598 -4.04 -10.99 50.79
C ASP A 598 -3.42 -9.64 50.41
N ARG A 599 -2.20 -9.63 49.83
CA ARG A 599 -1.53 -8.39 49.38
C ARG A 599 -2.20 -7.74 48.17
N TYR A 600 -2.93 -8.51 47.37
CA TYR A 600 -3.60 -8.02 46.15
C TYR A 600 -5.12 -8.28 46.18
N PRO A 601 -5.88 -7.63 47.08
CA PRO A 601 -7.32 -7.87 47.23
C PRO A 601 -8.13 -7.41 46.00
N ASN A 602 -7.62 -6.44 45.25
CA ASN A 602 -8.27 -5.83 44.09
C ASN A 602 -7.82 -6.44 42.74
N SER A 603 -7.15 -7.60 42.73
CA SER A 603 -6.73 -8.27 41.49
C SER A 603 -7.90 -9.02 40.83
N ASP A 604 -7.84 -9.16 39.50
CA ASP A 604 -8.81 -9.96 38.75
C ASP A 604 -8.61 -11.47 38.96
N GLY A 605 -7.38 -11.87 39.29
CA GLY A 605 -6.97 -13.23 39.60
C GLY A 605 -5.44 -13.34 39.63
N PHE A 606 -4.95 -14.58 39.69
CA PHE A 606 -3.53 -14.90 39.87
C PHE A 606 -3.10 -15.92 38.81
N LEU A 607 -2.08 -15.57 38.01
CA LEU A 607 -1.46 -16.43 37.02
C LEU A 607 -0.14 -16.95 37.58
N PHE A 608 -0.04 -18.27 37.72
CA PHE A 608 1.15 -18.96 38.20
C PHE A 608 1.92 -19.51 37.01
N ILE A 609 3.24 -19.27 36.98
CA ILE A 609 4.13 -19.64 35.88
C ILE A 609 5.52 -19.98 36.42
N LYS A 610 6.21 -20.96 35.83
CA LYS A 610 7.63 -21.29 36.16
C LYS A 610 8.62 -20.67 35.17
N ASP A 611 9.88 -20.57 35.59
CA ASP A 611 10.99 -20.00 34.80
C ASP A 611 11.36 -20.76 33.51
N ASP A 612 10.83 -21.97 33.33
CA ASP A 612 10.98 -22.84 32.16
C ASP A 612 9.76 -22.82 31.23
N VAL A 613 8.79 -21.94 31.47
CA VAL A 613 7.61 -21.75 30.62
C VAL A 613 7.66 -20.40 29.90
N VAL A 614 7.66 -20.43 28.57
CA VAL A 614 7.53 -19.24 27.73
C VAL A 614 6.08 -19.06 27.32
N LEU A 615 5.46 -17.94 27.73
CA LEU A 615 4.05 -17.61 27.47
C LEU A 615 3.88 -16.68 26.26
N ASN A 616 3.16 -17.13 25.24
CA ASN A 616 2.81 -16.35 24.05
C ASN A 616 1.48 -15.63 24.27
N TYR A 617 1.50 -14.54 25.04
CA TYR A 617 0.31 -13.86 25.56
C TYR A 617 -0.72 -13.45 24.48
N TRP A 618 -0.27 -13.12 23.27
CA TRP A 618 -1.15 -12.73 22.15
C TRP A 618 -2.16 -13.82 21.75
N ASN A 619 -1.82 -15.11 21.92
CA ASN A 619 -2.76 -16.21 21.65
C ASN A 619 -3.84 -16.38 22.74
N MET A 620 -3.67 -15.74 23.89
CA MET A 620 -4.54 -15.85 25.06
C MET A 620 -5.53 -14.68 25.20
N LEU A 621 -5.57 -13.74 24.23
CA LEU A 621 -6.40 -12.54 24.27
C LEU A 621 -7.90 -12.80 24.49
N ASN A 622 -8.40 -13.96 24.03
CA ASN A 622 -9.83 -14.35 24.09
C ASN A 622 -10.18 -15.26 25.28
N ALA A 623 -9.25 -15.52 26.22
CA ALA A 623 -9.51 -16.36 27.38
C ALA A 623 -10.58 -15.75 28.32
N ASP A 624 -11.25 -16.58 29.11
CA ASP A 624 -12.27 -16.15 30.08
C ASP A 624 -11.65 -15.98 31.47
N LYS A 625 -11.47 -14.73 31.90
CA LYS A 625 -10.92 -14.39 33.23
C LYS A 625 -11.77 -14.85 34.40
N SER A 626 -13.02 -15.27 34.16
CA SER A 626 -13.89 -15.82 35.19
C SER A 626 -13.69 -17.33 35.41
N LYS A 627 -12.88 -18.01 34.59
CA LYS A 627 -12.68 -19.47 34.62
C LYS A 627 -11.27 -19.88 35.01
N LEU A 628 -11.14 -21.06 35.60
CA LEU A 628 -9.86 -21.70 35.87
C LEU A 628 -9.17 -22.07 34.55
N TRP A 629 -7.87 -21.81 34.44
CA TRP A 629 -7.05 -22.27 33.32
C TRP A 629 -5.97 -23.22 33.82
N ASN A 630 -5.76 -24.32 33.10
CA ASN A 630 -4.70 -25.30 33.32
C ASN A 630 -4.51 -26.13 32.04
N VAL A 631 -3.43 -26.91 31.99
CA VAL A 631 -3.04 -27.75 30.84
C VAL A 631 -3.89 -29.03 30.67
N HIS A 632 -5.13 -29.08 31.17
CA HIS A 632 -5.97 -30.29 31.17
C HIS A 632 -6.28 -30.87 29.78
N LYS A 633 -6.16 -30.08 28.72
CA LYS A 633 -6.33 -30.51 27.32
C LYS A 633 -5.06 -31.02 26.66
N VAL A 634 -3.92 -30.93 27.34
CA VAL A 634 -2.60 -31.31 26.82
C VAL A 634 -2.26 -32.72 27.34
N PRO A 635 -2.41 -33.79 26.54
CA PRO A 635 -2.42 -35.16 27.08
C PRO A 635 -1.10 -35.58 27.73
N VAL A 636 0.03 -35.01 27.27
CA VAL A 636 1.37 -35.25 27.83
C VAL A 636 1.51 -34.70 29.26
N ALA A 637 0.84 -33.59 29.54
CA ALA A 637 0.94 -32.82 30.78
C ALA A 637 -0.26 -33.02 31.74
N TRP A 638 -1.25 -33.85 31.38
CA TRP A 638 -2.40 -34.16 32.23
C TRP A 638 -2.67 -35.66 32.27
N GLN A 639 -1.96 -36.35 33.17
CA GLN A 639 -1.95 -37.80 33.23
C GLN A 639 -2.94 -38.31 34.28
N THR A 640 -3.78 -39.28 33.87
CA THR A 640 -4.70 -39.98 34.76
C THR A 640 -4.04 -41.25 35.26
N ILE A 641 -3.89 -41.39 36.58
CA ILE A 641 -3.20 -42.52 37.21
C ILE A 641 -4.19 -43.25 38.13
N GLY A 642 -4.27 -44.57 38.02
CA GLY A 642 -5.01 -45.43 38.93
C GLY A 642 -4.28 -45.65 40.24
N PHE A 643 -5.01 -45.73 41.36
CA PHE A 643 -4.40 -46.08 42.66
C PHE A 643 -3.72 -47.46 42.67
N ASN A 644 -4.19 -48.37 41.82
CA ASN A 644 -3.62 -49.71 41.67
C ASN A 644 -2.45 -49.77 40.68
N ASP A 645 -2.12 -48.68 39.98
CA ASP A 645 -1.08 -48.67 38.95
C ASP A 645 0.31 -48.70 39.61
N THR A 646 1.16 -49.60 39.12
CA THR A 646 2.55 -49.79 39.56
C THR A 646 3.52 -49.24 38.51
N GLY A 647 4.50 -48.45 38.94
CA GLY A 647 5.55 -47.91 38.07
C GLY A 647 6.76 -47.45 38.88
N THR A 648 7.86 -47.15 38.19
CA THR A 648 9.12 -46.70 38.81
C THR A 648 9.15 -45.20 39.11
N GLU A 649 8.21 -44.43 38.56
CA GLU A 649 8.12 -42.98 38.78
C GLU A 649 7.57 -42.64 40.17
N TRP A 650 8.04 -41.53 40.74
CA TRP A 650 7.75 -41.14 42.13
C TRP A 650 6.26 -41.09 42.47
N PHE A 651 5.40 -40.72 41.51
CA PHE A 651 3.97 -40.59 41.72
C PHE A 651 3.27 -41.94 41.91
N HIS A 652 3.83 -43.05 41.43
CA HIS A 652 3.28 -44.40 41.69
C HIS A 652 3.58 -44.91 43.11
N SER A 653 4.40 -44.21 43.90
CA SER A 653 4.75 -44.63 45.27
C SER A 653 3.53 -44.70 46.19
N ASP A 654 3.50 -45.71 47.05
CA ASP A 654 2.45 -45.87 48.06
C ASP A 654 2.41 -44.69 49.04
N GLU A 655 3.55 -44.04 49.28
CA GLU A 655 3.63 -42.82 50.06
C GLU A 655 2.83 -41.66 49.42
N THR A 656 2.98 -41.44 48.11
CA THR A 656 2.20 -40.41 47.39
C THR A 656 0.70 -40.74 47.45
N LYS A 657 0.33 -42.01 47.28
CA LYS A 657 -1.06 -42.48 47.36
C LYS A 657 -1.66 -42.28 48.76
N GLN A 658 -0.91 -42.59 49.82
CA GLN A 658 -1.33 -42.39 51.21
C GLN A 658 -1.47 -40.90 51.57
N ARG A 659 -0.51 -40.06 51.17
CA ARG A 659 -0.58 -38.59 51.34
C ARG A 659 -1.81 -38.02 50.63
N LEU A 660 -2.10 -38.48 49.42
CA LEU A 660 -3.28 -38.06 48.66
C LEU A 660 -4.60 -38.45 49.35
N GLN A 661 -4.71 -39.69 49.82
CA GLN A 661 -5.90 -40.15 50.57
C GLN A 661 -6.06 -39.37 51.89
N LYS A 662 -4.97 -39.04 52.58
CA LYS A 662 -4.99 -38.18 53.78
C LYS A 662 -5.55 -36.78 53.46
N ALA A 663 -5.09 -36.14 52.38
CA ALA A 663 -5.59 -34.84 51.94
C ALA A 663 -7.10 -34.88 51.62
N ILE A 664 -7.55 -35.86 50.81
CA ILE A 664 -8.96 -36.03 50.44
C ILE A 664 -9.84 -36.28 51.68
N LYS A 665 -9.35 -37.06 52.65
CA LYS A 665 -10.06 -37.33 53.92
C LYS A 665 -10.21 -36.09 54.80
N ASN A 666 -9.19 -35.22 54.83
CA ASN A 666 -9.17 -34.01 55.65
C ASN A 666 -9.83 -32.80 54.97
N MET A 667 -9.98 -32.82 53.65
CA MET A 667 -10.67 -31.79 52.86
C MET A 667 -12.13 -31.53 53.33
N PRO A 668 -12.63 -30.28 53.35
CA PRO A 668 -14.00 -29.99 53.79
C PRO A 668 -15.08 -30.74 52.98
N PRO A 669 -16.24 -31.10 53.58
CA PRO A 669 -17.24 -31.95 52.94
C PRO A 669 -17.77 -31.44 51.58
N LYS A 670 -17.95 -30.13 51.41
CA LYS A 670 -18.35 -29.47 50.14
C LYS A 670 -17.46 -29.92 48.98
N PHE A 671 -16.15 -29.68 49.11
CA PHE A 671 -15.16 -29.96 48.07
C PHE A 671 -14.91 -31.45 47.89
N ARG A 672 -14.95 -32.23 48.98
CA ARG A 672 -14.83 -33.70 48.91
C ARG A 672 -15.96 -34.35 48.10
N GLN A 673 -17.18 -33.83 48.22
CA GLN A 673 -18.31 -34.26 47.39
C GLN A 673 -18.20 -33.78 45.94
N SER A 674 -17.69 -32.56 45.72
CA SER A 674 -17.41 -32.02 44.39
C SER A 674 -16.38 -32.89 43.64
N TYR A 675 -15.22 -33.12 44.26
CA TYR A 675 -14.15 -33.97 43.74
C TYR A 675 -14.66 -35.37 43.35
N ARG A 676 -15.45 -36.02 44.21
CA ARG A 676 -16.04 -37.34 43.95
C ARG A 676 -17.05 -37.39 42.79
N LYS A 677 -17.66 -36.26 42.41
CA LYS A 677 -18.51 -36.17 41.20
C LYS A 677 -17.66 -36.01 39.93
N VAL A 678 -16.45 -35.46 40.05
CA VAL A 678 -15.49 -35.28 38.95
C VAL A 678 -14.62 -36.52 38.76
N ARG A 679 -14.30 -37.24 39.84
CA ARG A 679 -13.30 -38.31 39.87
C ARG A 679 -13.75 -39.49 40.73
N ASN A 680 -13.73 -40.68 40.15
CA ASN A 680 -13.99 -41.93 40.87
C ASN A 680 -12.86 -42.18 41.89
N ASP A 681 -13.17 -42.73 43.07
CA ASP A 681 -12.22 -42.98 44.17
C ASP A 681 -10.99 -43.87 43.78
N GLY A 682 -10.98 -44.48 42.58
CA GLY A 682 -9.91 -45.33 42.06
C GLY A 682 -8.81 -44.62 41.22
N HIS A 683 -8.94 -43.33 40.89
CA HIS A 683 -7.94 -42.61 40.07
C HIS A 683 -7.67 -41.17 40.56
N TYR A 684 -6.49 -40.64 40.26
CA TYR A 684 -6.11 -39.25 40.49
C TYR A 684 -5.48 -38.61 39.23
N VAL A 685 -5.01 -37.37 39.33
CA VAL A 685 -4.31 -36.65 38.25
C VAL A 685 -2.90 -36.33 38.70
N MET A 686 -1.93 -36.50 37.80
CA MET A 686 -0.64 -35.82 37.86
C MET A 686 -0.56 -34.83 36.69
N SER A 687 -0.13 -33.60 36.99
CA SER A 687 0.18 -32.57 35.99
C SER A 687 1.35 -31.74 36.48
N PRO A 688 2.37 -31.43 35.66
CA PRO A 688 3.55 -30.64 36.05
C PRO A 688 3.25 -29.33 36.79
N SER A 689 2.07 -28.74 36.53
CA SER A 689 1.57 -27.54 37.22
C SER A 689 2.49 -26.33 37.04
N ASP A 690 3.15 -26.24 35.88
CA ASP A 690 4.09 -25.15 35.54
C ASP A 690 3.38 -23.87 35.09
N LEU A 691 2.11 -23.98 34.67
CA LEU A 691 1.29 -22.87 34.18
C LEU A 691 -0.19 -23.08 34.49
N TYR A 692 -0.79 -22.20 35.28
CA TYR A 692 -2.22 -22.22 35.61
C TYR A 692 -2.73 -20.87 36.13
N TYR A 693 -4.04 -20.62 36.01
CA TYR A 693 -4.69 -19.37 36.43
C TYR A 693 -5.85 -19.63 37.40
N VAL A 694 -5.89 -18.83 38.47
CA VAL A 694 -6.94 -18.82 39.49
C VAL A 694 -7.67 -17.47 39.48
N PRO A 695 -8.91 -17.40 38.98
CA PRO A 695 -9.77 -16.21 39.10
C PRO A 695 -9.99 -15.78 40.54
N ARG A 696 -10.11 -14.47 40.80
CA ARG A 696 -10.33 -13.93 42.17
C ARG A 696 -11.52 -14.59 42.89
N LYS A 697 -12.59 -14.94 42.18
CA LYS A 697 -13.79 -15.59 42.74
C LYS A 697 -13.56 -16.98 43.36
N TYR A 698 -12.47 -17.65 43.03
CA TYR A 698 -12.12 -18.99 43.54
C TYR A 698 -10.98 -18.95 44.59
N VAL A 699 -10.43 -17.77 44.91
CA VAL A 699 -9.26 -17.64 45.80
C VAL A 699 -9.54 -18.15 47.22
N ASP A 700 -10.68 -17.81 47.81
CA ASP A 700 -11.02 -18.25 49.19
C ASP A 700 -11.23 -19.77 49.28
N ASP A 701 -11.91 -20.34 48.27
CA ASP A 701 -12.08 -21.79 48.09
C ASP A 701 -10.70 -22.47 47.88
N PHE A 702 -9.78 -21.83 47.16
CA PHE A 702 -8.40 -22.31 46.94
C PHE A 702 -7.56 -22.29 48.22
N ILE A 703 -7.56 -21.19 48.98
CA ILE A 703 -6.87 -21.07 50.28
C ILE A 703 -7.34 -22.17 51.24
N THR A 704 -8.66 -22.38 51.32
CA THR A 704 -9.27 -23.42 52.15
C THR A 704 -8.77 -24.84 51.82
N LEU A 705 -8.37 -25.06 50.56
CA LEU A 705 -7.89 -26.34 50.06
C LEU A 705 -6.36 -26.51 50.12
N ILE A 706 -5.59 -25.43 50.25
CA ILE A 706 -4.14 -25.50 50.49
C ILE A 706 -3.85 -26.21 51.82
N THR A 707 -4.57 -25.88 52.91
CA THR A 707 -4.31 -26.43 54.24
C THR A 707 -4.27 -27.97 54.31
N PRO A 708 -5.32 -28.72 53.90
CA PRO A 708 -5.30 -30.20 53.96
C PRO A 708 -4.27 -30.84 53.02
N VAL A 709 -3.84 -30.11 51.98
CA VAL A 709 -2.83 -30.55 50.99
C VAL A 709 -1.42 -30.35 51.53
N ASN A 710 -1.16 -29.23 52.21
CA ASN A 710 0.10 -28.95 52.92
C ASN A 710 0.29 -29.87 54.14
N ASP A 711 -0.77 -30.11 54.93
CA ASP A 711 -0.78 -31.06 56.05
C ASP A 711 -0.48 -32.50 55.61
N ALA A 712 -0.74 -32.82 54.34
CA ALA A 712 -0.40 -34.08 53.71
C ALA A 712 0.97 -34.08 53.01
N GLN A 713 1.65 -32.94 52.96
CA GLN A 713 2.92 -32.72 52.24
C GLN A 713 2.84 -33.23 50.79
N LEU A 714 1.76 -32.89 50.10
CA LEU A 714 1.59 -33.25 48.69
C LEU A 714 2.48 -32.37 47.80
N ARG A 715 3.07 -33.01 46.79
CA ARG A 715 3.81 -32.30 45.74
C ARG A 715 2.87 -31.47 44.85
N PRO A 716 3.30 -30.28 44.34
CA PRO A 716 2.48 -29.39 43.50
C PRO A 716 1.81 -30.13 42.35
N GLU A 717 2.51 -31.09 41.74
CA GLU A 717 2.06 -31.80 40.54
C GLU A 717 0.84 -32.73 40.76
N VAL A 718 0.49 -33.00 42.02
CA VAL A 718 -0.72 -33.74 42.42
C VAL A 718 -1.66 -32.85 43.26
N ALA A 719 -1.09 -31.92 44.03
CA ALA A 719 -1.79 -30.92 44.82
C ALA A 719 -2.67 -29.99 43.97
N ILE A 720 -2.11 -29.33 42.95
CA ILE A 720 -2.83 -28.34 42.16
C ILE A 720 -3.98 -28.98 41.35
N PRO A 721 -3.80 -30.12 40.66
CA PRO A 721 -4.90 -30.81 40.00
C PRO A 721 -6.02 -31.27 40.95
N LEU A 722 -5.66 -31.74 42.15
CA LEU A 722 -6.63 -32.09 43.20
C LEU A 722 -7.46 -30.88 43.62
N ILE A 723 -6.82 -29.74 43.89
CA ILE A 723 -7.50 -28.49 44.30
C ILE A 723 -8.45 -28.04 43.18
N PHE A 724 -7.97 -27.95 41.94
CA PHE A 724 -8.79 -27.55 40.79
C PHE A 724 -10.04 -28.43 40.62
N GLN A 725 -9.88 -29.76 40.62
CA GLN A 725 -10.99 -30.72 40.49
C GLN A 725 -11.95 -30.75 41.69
N ALA A 726 -11.52 -30.23 42.85
CA ALA A 726 -12.35 -30.13 44.04
C ALA A 726 -13.16 -28.81 44.06
N ILE A 727 -12.62 -27.74 43.48
CA ILE A 727 -13.30 -26.45 43.33
C ILE A 727 -14.40 -26.54 42.25
N GLU A 728 -14.08 -27.05 41.07
CA GLU A 728 -14.93 -26.94 39.88
C GLU A 728 -14.80 -28.15 38.94
N ASN A 729 -15.83 -28.42 38.13
CA ASN A 729 -15.78 -29.48 37.14
C ASN A 729 -14.88 -29.08 35.94
N PRO A 730 -13.99 -29.97 35.43
CA PRO A 730 -13.17 -29.68 34.25
C PRO A 730 -13.92 -29.21 33.01
N ASN A 731 -15.19 -29.59 32.83
CA ASN A 731 -16.04 -29.09 31.73
C ASN A 731 -16.36 -27.58 31.82
N ASN A 732 -16.19 -26.98 33.01
CA ASN A 732 -16.41 -25.55 33.28
C ASN A 732 -15.10 -24.74 33.31
N TYR A 733 -13.94 -25.37 33.12
CA TYR A 733 -12.68 -24.66 32.88
C TYR A 733 -12.74 -23.91 31.55
N ASP A 734 -11.78 -23.01 31.29
CA ASP A 734 -11.75 -22.33 30.00
C ASP A 734 -11.53 -23.33 28.84
N PRO A 735 -12.35 -23.30 27.77
CA PRO A 735 -12.26 -24.27 26.69
C PRO A 735 -11.12 -24.00 25.70
N SER A 736 -10.50 -22.83 25.74
CA SER A 736 -9.48 -22.33 24.81
C SER A 736 -8.11 -22.17 25.48
N ALA A 737 -8.06 -21.63 26.68
CA ALA A 737 -6.84 -21.29 27.40
C ALA A 737 -6.01 -22.53 27.73
N LEU A 738 -4.70 -22.46 27.43
CA LEU A 738 -3.71 -23.51 27.70
C LEU A 738 -4.05 -24.86 27.03
N SER A 739 -4.73 -24.80 25.88
CA SER A 739 -5.04 -25.95 25.03
C SER A 739 -3.96 -26.27 24.00
N LYS A 740 -3.17 -25.27 23.59
CA LYS A 740 -2.09 -25.39 22.59
C LYS A 740 -0.71 -25.12 23.18
N MET A 741 -0.30 -25.99 24.10
CA MET A 741 1.04 -25.93 24.71
C MET A 741 1.94 -27.02 24.14
N LEU A 742 3.16 -26.65 23.74
CA LEU A 742 4.17 -27.63 23.33
C LEU A 742 4.93 -28.12 24.57
N TYR A 743 4.86 -29.43 24.82
CA TYR A 743 5.67 -30.14 25.80
C TYR A 743 6.65 -31.07 25.08
N PHE A 744 7.95 -30.97 25.42
CA PHE A 744 8.98 -31.91 24.97
C PHE A 744 9.75 -32.54 26.14
N ASP A 745 10.38 -33.68 25.87
CA ASP A 745 11.14 -34.47 26.85
C ASP A 745 12.54 -33.90 27.04
N GLU A 746 12.85 -33.38 28.23
CA GLU A 746 14.18 -32.85 28.61
C GLU A 746 15.33 -33.82 28.31
N LYS A 747 15.07 -35.13 28.31
CA LYS A 747 16.09 -36.16 28.06
C LYS A 747 16.52 -36.20 26.60
N ARG A 748 15.77 -35.56 25.69
CA ARG A 748 16.11 -35.45 24.26
C ARG A 748 16.69 -34.07 23.98
N LYS A 749 17.98 -34.02 23.66
CA LYS A 749 18.74 -32.80 23.35
C LYS A 749 18.28 -32.11 22.05
N PHE A 750 17.12 -31.47 22.08
CA PHE A 750 16.65 -30.56 21.05
C PHE A 750 16.90 -29.10 21.46
N ASP A 751 17.11 -28.23 20.48
CA ASP A 751 17.18 -26.79 20.70
C ASP A 751 15.73 -26.22 20.78
N PRO A 752 15.28 -25.69 21.93
CA PRO A 752 13.93 -25.15 22.06
C PRO A 752 13.63 -24.03 21.05
N ALA A 753 14.64 -23.24 20.69
CA ALA A 753 14.49 -22.14 19.74
C ALA A 753 14.18 -22.60 18.31
N ALA A 754 14.52 -23.85 17.96
CA ALA A 754 14.22 -24.45 16.66
C ALA A 754 12.81 -25.07 16.60
N LEU A 755 12.22 -25.39 17.76
CA LEU A 755 10.87 -25.95 17.90
C LEU A 755 9.82 -24.90 18.29
N TYR A 756 10.25 -23.72 18.75
CA TYR A 756 9.39 -22.61 19.09
C TYR A 756 8.52 -22.18 17.90
N ARG A 757 7.21 -22.13 18.14
CA ARG A 757 6.22 -21.62 17.20
C ARG A 757 5.37 -20.57 17.86
N THR A 758 4.98 -19.57 17.08
CA THR A 758 4.24 -18.39 17.52
C THR A 758 2.72 -18.59 17.59
N ASP A 759 2.19 -19.69 17.06
CA ASP A 759 0.77 -20.08 17.11
C ASP A 759 0.41 -20.95 18.33
N LEU A 760 1.41 -21.27 19.17
CA LEU A 760 1.26 -21.95 20.45
C LEU A 760 0.97 -20.93 21.55
N GLU A 761 0.22 -21.32 22.58
CA GLU A 761 -0.10 -20.48 23.73
C GLU A 761 1.06 -20.43 24.74
N ALA A 762 1.77 -21.55 24.89
CA ALA A 762 2.98 -21.64 25.70
C ALA A 762 3.94 -22.75 25.20
N VAL A 763 5.20 -22.66 25.61
CA VAL A 763 6.25 -23.65 25.30
C VAL A 763 6.99 -24.03 26.59
N HIS A 764 7.17 -25.33 26.81
CA HIS A 764 7.88 -25.89 27.96
C HIS A 764 8.60 -27.21 27.58
N PRO A 765 9.80 -27.51 28.14
CA PRO A 765 10.61 -26.67 29.02
C PRO A 765 11.63 -25.83 28.24
N TRP A 766 11.59 -24.50 28.38
CA TRP A 766 12.60 -23.60 27.83
C TRP A 766 13.20 -22.71 28.94
N ARG A 767 13.96 -23.34 29.83
CA ARG A 767 14.66 -22.64 30.93
C ARG A 767 15.84 -21.81 30.40
N PRO A 768 15.96 -20.51 30.73
CA PRO A 768 17.18 -19.75 30.50
C PRO A 768 18.20 -20.05 31.61
N THR A 769 19.30 -20.72 31.28
CA THR A 769 20.41 -20.98 32.21
C THR A 769 21.47 -19.87 32.19
N THR A 770 21.40 -18.95 31.22
CA THR A 770 22.29 -17.79 31.08
C THR A 770 21.53 -16.57 30.55
N GLU A 771 22.07 -15.37 30.74
CA GLU A 771 21.54 -14.15 30.10
C GLU A 771 21.46 -14.29 28.58
N ALA A 772 22.44 -14.95 27.95
CA ALA A 772 22.46 -15.17 26.51
C ALA A 772 21.28 -16.03 26.02
N GLU A 773 20.87 -17.03 26.80
CA GLU A 773 19.66 -17.82 26.52
C GLU A 773 18.38 -17.04 26.79
N LEU A 774 18.34 -16.19 27.82
CA LEU A 774 17.22 -15.30 28.10
C LEU A 774 17.01 -14.29 26.95
N VAL A 775 18.08 -13.67 26.47
CA VAL A 775 18.08 -12.83 25.26
C VAL A 775 17.64 -13.62 24.03
N ARG A 776 17.94 -14.93 23.94
CA ARG A 776 17.49 -15.81 22.85
C ARG A 776 15.98 -16.10 22.91
N ILE A 777 15.42 -16.23 24.11
CA ILE A 777 13.96 -16.30 24.36
C ILE A 777 13.31 -14.99 23.93
N PHE A 778 13.79 -13.85 24.45
CA PHE A 778 13.23 -12.53 24.12
C PHE A 778 13.36 -12.19 22.64
N LYS A 779 14.47 -12.52 21.97
CA LYS A 779 14.61 -12.42 20.49
C LYS A 779 13.64 -13.31 19.73
N SER A 780 13.14 -14.40 20.31
CA SER A 780 12.14 -15.27 19.68
C SER A 780 10.70 -14.76 19.87
N LEU A 781 10.41 -14.16 21.03
CA LEU A 781 9.15 -13.45 21.29
C LEU A 781 9.06 -12.13 20.48
N GLY A 782 10.17 -11.40 20.40
CA GLY A 782 10.33 -10.14 19.68
C GLY A 782 10.21 -10.24 18.16
N LYS A 783 10.17 -11.45 17.58
CA LYS A 783 9.81 -11.67 16.16
C LYS A 783 8.35 -11.28 15.85
N ILE A 784 7.50 -11.17 16.87
CA ILE A 784 6.10 -10.71 16.72
C ILE A 784 5.90 -9.36 17.38
N ASP A 785 6.39 -9.19 18.61
CA ASP A 785 6.24 -7.97 19.37
C ASP A 785 7.60 -7.34 19.65
N THR A 786 8.12 -6.60 18.67
CA THR A 786 9.47 -6.00 18.72
C THR A 786 9.64 -5.04 19.89
N HIS A 787 8.55 -4.44 20.40
CA HIS A 787 8.60 -3.61 21.60
C HIS A 787 9.16 -4.34 22.82
N LEU A 788 9.04 -5.67 22.89
CA LEU A 788 9.63 -6.48 23.96
C LEU A 788 11.17 -6.44 23.98
N LEU A 789 11.80 -6.06 22.86
CA LEU A 789 13.26 -5.95 22.73
C LEU A 789 13.81 -4.60 23.18
N ASP A 790 13.03 -3.52 23.13
CA ASP A 790 13.36 -2.16 23.60
C ASP A 790 13.66 -2.07 25.13
N ALA A 791 13.88 -3.19 25.82
CA ALA A 791 14.31 -3.25 27.22
C ALA A 791 15.79 -3.63 27.39
N PHE A 792 16.45 -4.07 26.31
CA PHE A 792 17.75 -4.74 26.34
C PHE A 792 18.82 -4.12 25.41
N ASP A 793 18.49 -3.01 24.74
CA ASP A 793 19.41 -2.15 23.99
C ASP A 793 19.80 -0.89 24.81
#